data_AF-A0A7W8BV93-F1
#
_entry.id   AF-A0A7W8BV93-F1
#
_cell.length_a   1.000
_cell.length_b   1.000
_cell.length_c   1.000
_cell.angle_alpha   90.00
_cell.angle_beta   90.00
_cell.angle_gamma   90.00
#
_symmetry.space_group_name_H-M   'P 1'
#
loop_
_entity.id
_entity.type
_entity.pdbx_description
1 polymer ?
#
loop_
_entity_poly.entity_id
_entity_poly.type
_entity_poly.pdbx_seq_one_letter_code
_entity_poly.pdbx_strand_id
1 'polypeptide(L)'
;ARHIRQAVRFHDGVRHLVGLGVTTFLEAGPDGVLAAMAQETLEAEGRDDAQALTLLRRGKPEPETAVAAVAALRIRTEAGRSGWETYFEGTGARRVPLPTYAFQRDRYWLDVPAHHGDATELGLRSTGHPLLGASVTLARGGEMLFTGRLSLLTHPWLADHGVAGTVVLPGTALLELAAHAGEQAGAEQVAELTLATPLALPADGGVHLQVAVGEKDESGARPIEVYSRPDTDDERDWVLNAQGTLVPAGPDTPTADLVVWPPANTREVGLEDVYERLVDQGYAYGTAFRGLSRVWRGEGEIFAEVTLPDAVRDQAGRFLLHPALLDAALHALLPGVAEEDVEARLPFSWTGVRVHATGAAALRVRFGLSGAADTVSLLVTDDTGVPVASVDSLALRPLSKDAVRTAAQAGRDGLFAVAWSDVPVPESAADTSGWAVLGAPSLASAASYPHLDAVVAAGADTVVWPLVADGDDGAVGGEGIAGLARVELARVLERVQAFLADERLADTRLVVVTRGALAALPGEQVTDLVHAGVWGLLRTVQTENPGRVVLVDADAEGYAQLPLALAAGETQLAVRDRRLLVPRLARALAASSQEQAAPRWDEGTVLVTGATGTLGRILTRHLVAEHGARRLLLLSRRGADAPEADALRAELERLGAQVSFAACDAADRGRLAGALAEVPEEFPVTAVVHTAGVLDDTVLSGLTAERLDAVVRPKIDAAWNLHELTRHLPLSAFVVYSSLAGLIGNAGQANYAAGNTFLDALAQHRRAQGLPATSLAWGLWSQTSTISGQLTDTDLRRIARLGLRALPSDEAMSLFDAALLTAQPVLAVTYLDTGELRRQGDEVLPILRDLAPAGPRPKAAGHTSQGGSTLVRRLAALDADARHEALLELVCGRVAGVLGHANAAAIDADRPFQELGFDSLTAVELRNQLNGTTGLRLPTTLVFDHPTPTVLARQLARELFGDEQPDRATAAVTAAPGDSAEPIAIVGMACRYPGGVSSPEDLWRLVAGGVDA
;
A
#
# COMPACT_ATOMS: atom_id res chain seq x y z
N ALA A 1 -61.33 -46.47 39.20
CA ALA A 1 -61.78 -45.89 37.90
C ALA A 1 -62.48 -44.54 38.09
N ARG A 2 -61.78 -43.51 38.62
CA ARG A 2 -62.37 -42.15 38.78
C ARG A 2 -62.47 -41.40 37.45
N HIS A 3 -61.45 -41.53 36.59
CA HIS A 3 -61.36 -40.85 35.30
C HIS A 3 -62.57 -41.11 34.38
N ILE A 4 -63.09 -42.34 34.33
CA ILE A 4 -64.26 -42.69 33.50
C ILE A 4 -65.61 -42.54 34.22
N ARG A 5 -65.62 -42.19 35.53
CA ARG A 5 -66.83 -42.14 36.37
C ARG A 5 -67.19 -40.73 36.85
N GLN A 6 -66.26 -39.79 36.81
CA GLN A 6 -66.44 -38.41 37.28
C GLN A 6 -66.36 -37.44 36.11
N ALA A 7 -66.97 -36.27 36.25
CA ALA A 7 -66.88 -35.20 35.24
C ALA A 7 -65.42 -34.73 35.09
N VAL A 8 -64.95 -34.63 33.84
CA VAL A 8 -63.61 -34.15 33.51
C VAL A 8 -63.60 -32.62 33.58
N ARG A 9 -62.85 -32.06 34.53
CA ARG A 9 -62.72 -30.62 34.74
C ARG A 9 -61.63 -30.01 33.85
N PHE A 10 -61.77 -30.12 32.53
CA PHE A 10 -60.75 -29.70 31.55
C PHE A 10 -60.45 -28.19 31.61
N HIS A 11 -61.48 -27.35 31.61
CA HIS A 11 -61.34 -25.89 31.69
C HIS A 11 -60.58 -25.43 32.94
N ASP A 12 -60.90 -26.01 34.11
CA ASP A 12 -60.18 -25.71 35.35
C ASP A 12 -58.70 -26.10 35.29
N GLY A 13 -58.38 -27.20 34.58
CA GLY A 13 -57.01 -27.64 34.33
C GLY A 13 -56.22 -26.65 33.45
N VAL A 14 -56.84 -26.15 32.37
CA VAL A 14 -56.22 -25.14 31.50
C VAL A 14 -55.98 -23.84 32.26
N ARG A 15 -56.97 -23.34 33.02
CA ARG A 15 -56.80 -22.15 33.88
C ARG A 15 -55.69 -22.31 34.90
N HIS A 16 -55.56 -23.50 35.49
CA HIS A 16 -54.48 -23.78 36.42
C HIS A 16 -53.10 -23.67 35.75
N LEU A 17 -52.93 -24.23 34.55
CA LEU A 17 -51.69 -24.14 33.77
C LEU A 17 -51.38 -22.70 33.34
N VAL A 18 -52.40 -21.92 32.97
CA VAL A 18 -52.26 -20.48 32.71
C VAL A 18 -51.71 -19.75 33.94
N GLY A 19 -52.24 -20.06 35.13
CA GLY A 19 -51.76 -19.51 36.40
C GLY A 19 -50.31 -19.91 36.75
N LEU A 20 -49.80 -21.00 36.19
CA LEU A 20 -48.41 -21.42 36.30
C LEU A 20 -47.49 -20.77 35.24
N GLY A 21 -48.02 -19.89 34.39
CA GLY A 21 -47.25 -19.16 33.37
C GLY A 21 -47.05 -19.94 32.06
N VAL A 22 -47.78 -21.03 31.82
CA VAL A 22 -47.70 -21.77 30.56
C VAL A 22 -48.28 -20.94 29.41
N THR A 23 -47.49 -20.75 28.34
CA THR A 23 -47.88 -19.98 27.14
C THR A 23 -48.14 -20.87 25.92
N THR A 24 -47.68 -22.11 25.92
CA THR A 24 -47.79 -23.00 24.75
C THR A 24 -48.43 -24.32 25.15
N PHE A 25 -49.54 -24.66 24.48
CA PHE A 25 -50.31 -25.88 24.73
C PHE A 25 -50.28 -26.76 23.47
N LEU A 26 -50.08 -28.07 23.63
CA LEU A 26 -50.09 -29.03 22.52
C LEU A 26 -51.13 -30.13 22.77
N GLU A 27 -52.08 -30.30 21.86
CA GLU A 27 -52.97 -31.45 21.83
C GLU A 27 -52.27 -32.65 21.20
N ALA A 28 -51.90 -33.62 22.04
CA ALA A 28 -51.43 -34.94 21.62
C ALA A 28 -52.64 -35.87 21.37
N GLY A 29 -53.31 -35.67 20.24
CA GLY A 29 -54.50 -36.41 19.86
C GLY A 29 -54.70 -36.46 18.34
N PRO A 30 -55.66 -37.24 17.83
CA PRO A 30 -55.87 -37.45 16.39
C PRO A 30 -56.52 -36.26 15.66
N ASP A 31 -56.81 -35.16 16.37
CA ASP A 31 -57.51 -33.99 15.85
C ASP A 31 -57.18 -32.72 16.68
N GLY A 32 -57.97 -31.65 16.51
CA GLY A 32 -57.76 -30.36 17.17
C GLY A 32 -58.85 -29.88 18.13
N VAL A 33 -59.65 -30.78 18.70
CA VAL A 33 -60.83 -30.41 19.49
C VAL A 33 -60.43 -29.80 20.84
N LEU A 34 -59.47 -30.41 21.54
CA LEU A 34 -59.03 -29.90 22.84
C LEU A 34 -58.21 -28.62 22.70
N ALA A 35 -57.47 -28.46 21.61
CA ALA A 35 -56.75 -27.23 21.30
C ALA A 35 -57.71 -26.07 21.09
N ALA A 36 -58.83 -26.27 20.38
CA ALA A 36 -59.86 -25.24 20.23
C ALA A 36 -60.50 -24.85 21.58
N MET A 37 -60.83 -25.83 22.43
CA MET A 37 -61.38 -25.56 23.77
C MET A 37 -60.37 -24.88 24.70
N ALA A 38 -59.09 -25.24 24.59
CA ALA A 38 -58.02 -24.57 25.31
C ALA A 38 -57.85 -23.13 24.83
N GLN A 39 -57.88 -22.90 23.51
CA GLN A 39 -57.79 -21.57 22.90
C GLN A 39 -58.93 -20.64 23.37
N GLU A 40 -60.17 -21.13 23.39
CA GLU A 40 -61.32 -20.37 23.92
C GLU A 40 -61.14 -20.01 25.41
N THR A 41 -60.53 -20.92 26.19
CA THR A 41 -60.18 -20.63 27.58
C THR A 41 -59.08 -19.57 27.69
N LEU A 42 -58.05 -19.61 26.84
CA LEU A 42 -56.96 -18.61 26.83
C LEU A 42 -57.47 -17.22 26.46
N GLU A 43 -58.37 -17.14 25.48
CA GLU A 43 -59.04 -15.91 25.06
C GLU A 43 -59.91 -15.34 26.19
N ALA A 44 -60.68 -16.19 26.89
CA ALA A 44 -61.47 -15.77 28.04
C ALA A 44 -60.62 -15.27 29.22
N GLU A 45 -59.39 -15.77 29.38
CA GLU A 45 -58.41 -15.30 30.38
C GLU A 45 -57.57 -14.10 29.89
N GLY A 46 -57.79 -13.60 28.66
CA GLY A 46 -57.06 -12.46 28.09
C GLY A 46 -55.58 -12.73 27.78
N ARG A 47 -55.24 -13.96 27.41
CA ARG A 47 -53.86 -14.40 27.14
C ARG A 47 -53.54 -14.42 25.65
N ASP A 48 -53.37 -13.25 25.04
CA ASP A 48 -53.00 -13.09 23.62
C ASP A 48 -51.57 -13.56 23.31
N ASP A 49 -50.74 -13.73 24.33
CA ASP A 49 -49.38 -14.27 24.26
C ASP A 49 -49.32 -15.80 24.28
N ALA A 50 -50.44 -16.48 24.55
CA ALA A 50 -50.54 -17.93 24.63
C ALA A 50 -51.28 -18.55 23.43
N GLN A 51 -50.88 -19.76 23.01
CA GLN A 51 -51.54 -20.46 21.90
C GLN A 51 -51.64 -21.97 22.13
N ALA A 52 -52.75 -22.56 21.67
CA ALA A 52 -52.92 -24.00 21.56
C ALA A 52 -52.62 -24.52 20.14
N LEU A 53 -51.80 -25.56 20.06
CA LEU A 53 -51.37 -26.23 18.83
C LEU A 53 -51.91 -27.67 18.80
N THR A 54 -52.06 -28.20 17.59
CA THR A 54 -52.56 -29.56 17.34
C THR A 54 -51.44 -30.42 16.76
N LEU A 55 -51.15 -31.57 17.36
CA LEU A 55 -50.12 -32.48 16.83
C LEU A 55 -50.57 -33.17 15.54
N LEU A 56 -51.79 -33.70 15.52
CA LEU A 56 -52.37 -34.35 14.35
C LEU A 56 -53.68 -33.67 13.96
N ARG A 57 -54.09 -33.86 12.71
CA ARG A 57 -55.39 -33.42 12.20
C ARG A 57 -56.05 -34.50 11.38
N ARG A 58 -57.35 -34.69 11.58
CA ARG A 58 -58.13 -35.67 10.83
C ARG A 58 -58.07 -35.36 9.32
N GLY A 59 -57.79 -36.40 8.53
CA GLY A 59 -57.72 -36.27 7.06
C GLY A 59 -56.46 -35.59 6.53
N LYS A 60 -55.42 -35.42 7.36
CA LYS A 60 -54.11 -34.93 6.96
C LYS A 60 -53.02 -35.99 7.21
N PRO A 61 -51.93 -36.02 6.42
CA PRO A 61 -50.82 -36.92 6.67
C PRO A 61 -50.19 -36.66 8.05
N GLU A 62 -50.05 -37.73 8.85
CA GLU A 62 -49.46 -37.64 10.20
C GLU A 62 -48.02 -37.09 10.20
N PRO A 63 -47.12 -37.49 9.27
CA PRO A 63 -45.76 -36.95 9.25
C PRO A 63 -45.71 -35.44 9.01
N GLU A 64 -46.54 -34.93 8.09
CA GLU A 64 -46.59 -33.49 7.76
C GLU A 64 -47.10 -32.68 8.94
N THR A 65 -48.19 -33.15 9.58
CA THR A 65 -48.79 -32.45 10.73
C THR A 65 -47.90 -32.47 11.96
N ALA A 66 -47.21 -33.59 12.21
CA ALA A 66 -46.23 -33.68 13.29
C ALA A 66 -45.03 -32.76 13.07
N VAL A 67 -44.44 -32.73 11.87
CA VAL A 67 -43.30 -31.85 11.56
C VAL A 67 -43.70 -30.38 11.63
N ALA A 68 -44.87 -30.02 11.12
CA ALA A 68 -45.40 -28.66 11.21
C ALA A 68 -45.63 -28.21 12.67
N ALA A 69 -46.15 -29.10 13.53
CA ALA A 69 -46.33 -28.81 14.94
C ALA A 69 -45.00 -28.59 15.66
N VAL A 70 -43.98 -29.41 15.39
CA VAL A 70 -42.62 -29.25 15.95
C VAL A 70 -41.97 -27.94 15.47
N ALA A 71 -42.14 -27.59 14.19
CA ALA A 71 -41.65 -26.31 13.66
C ALA A 71 -42.32 -25.10 14.32
N ALA A 72 -43.65 -25.14 14.51
CA ALA A 72 -44.40 -24.08 15.18
C ALA A 72 -43.97 -23.91 16.65
N LEU A 73 -43.76 -25.02 17.37
CA LEU A 73 -43.22 -25.01 18.73
C LEU A 73 -41.83 -24.35 18.79
N ARG A 74 -40.97 -24.64 17.80
CA ARG A 74 -39.61 -24.09 17.73
C ARG A 74 -39.58 -22.58 17.51
N ILE A 75 -40.45 -22.05 16.66
CA ILE A 75 -40.55 -20.61 16.40
C ILE A 75 -40.95 -19.86 17.67
N ARG A 76 -41.81 -20.45 18.50
CA ARG A 76 -42.37 -19.77 19.68
C ARG A 76 -41.54 -19.88 20.97
N THR A 77 -40.71 -20.91 21.12
CA THR A 77 -40.14 -21.23 22.44
C THR A 77 -38.78 -20.61 22.73
N GLU A 78 -38.09 -20.00 21.77
CA GLU A 78 -36.74 -19.36 21.80
C GLU A 78 -35.58 -20.11 22.49
N ALA A 79 -35.81 -20.90 23.55
CA ALA A 79 -34.88 -21.66 24.35
C ALA A 79 -35.03 -23.17 24.10
N GLY A 80 -34.10 -23.74 23.31
CA GLY A 80 -33.95 -25.19 23.23
C GLY A 80 -33.12 -25.64 22.03
N ARG A 81 -32.08 -26.44 22.30
CA ARG A 81 -31.27 -27.15 21.28
C ARG A 81 -32.20 -27.78 20.24
N SER A 82 -31.88 -27.62 18.96
CA SER A 82 -32.72 -28.11 17.88
C SER A 82 -33.07 -29.59 18.10
N GLY A 83 -34.36 -29.92 18.14
CA GLY A 83 -34.80 -31.33 18.09
C GLY A 83 -34.57 -31.95 16.71
N TRP A 84 -34.09 -31.15 15.76
CA TRP A 84 -33.77 -31.55 14.40
C TRP A 84 -32.61 -32.55 14.35
N GLU A 85 -31.63 -32.45 15.25
CA GLU A 85 -30.56 -33.42 15.39
C GLU A 85 -31.12 -34.81 15.69
N THR A 86 -32.07 -34.91 16.63
CA THR A 86 -32.75 -36.18 16.95
C THR A 86 -33.68 -36.63 15.82
N TYR A 87 -34.38 -35.70 15.16
CA TYR A 87 -35.24 -36.01 14.02
C TYR A 87 -34.47 -36.59 12.82
N PHE A 88 -33.26 -36.09 12.57
CA PHE A 88 -32.40 -36.51 11.45
C PHE A 88 -31.34 -37.56 11.84
N GLU A 89 -31.32 -38.03 13.08
CA GLU A 89 -30.38 -39.06 13.53
C GLU A 89 -30.51 -40.34 12.70
N GLY A 90 -29.39 -40.87 12.20
CA GLY A 90 -29.37 -42.07 11.35
C GLY A 90 -29.84 -41.87 9.90
N THR A 91 -30.25 -40.67 9.48
CA THR A 91 -30.73 -40.39 8.11
C THR A 91 -29.62 -39.99 7.12
N GLY A 92 -28.44 -39.60 7.61
CA GLY A 92 -27.34 -39.09 6.78
C GLY A 92 -27.46 -37.63 6.34
N ALA A 93 -28.45 -36.88 6.85
CA ALA A 93 -28.63 -35.46 6.54
C ALA A 93 -27.41 -34.60 6.96
N ARG A 94 -27.09 -33.57 6.17
CA ARG A 94 -25.98 -32.64 6.41
C ARG A 94 -26.49 -31.20 6.44
N ARG A 95 -25.88 -30.35 7.27
CA ARG A 95 -26.15 -28.90 7.25
C ARG A 95 -25.53 -28.29 6.00
N VAL A 96 -26.31 -27.51 5.25
CA VAL A 96 -25.86 -26.76 4.08
C VAL A 96 -25.95 -25.25 4.38
N PRO A 97 -24.99 -24.45 3.92
CA PRO A 97 -25.10 -23.00 4.02
C PRO A 97 -26.24 -22.52 3.11
N LEU A 98 -27.14 -21.70 3.67
CA LEU A 98 -28.17 -21.01 2.91
C LEU A 98 -27.67 -19.61 2.50
N PRO A 99 -28.30 -18.95 1.51
CA PRO A 99 -28.01 -17.56 1.19
C PRO A 99 -28.02 -16.69 2.44
N THR A 100 -27.08 -15.76 2.53
CA THR A 100 -26.99 -14.81 3.64
C THR A 100 -28.25 -13.95 3.73
N TYR A 101 -28.44 -13.27 4.87
CA TYR A 101 -29.55 -12.34 5.07
C TYR A 101 -29.70 -11.39 3.88
N ALA A 102 -30.92 -11.29 3.34
CA ALA A 102 -31.22 -10.41 2.22
C ALA A 102 -31.33 -8.97 2.74
N PHE A 103 -30.18 -8.29 2.89
CA PHE A 103 -30.13 -6.89 3.30
C PHE A 103 -31.00 -6.03 2.38
N GLN A 104 -31.69 -5.05 2.96
CA GLN A 104 -32.60 -4.13 2.26
C GLN A 104 -31.88 -3.22 1.23
N ARG A 105 -30.54 -3.18 1.26
CA ARG A 105 -29.63 -2.49 0.30
C ARG A 105 -29.94 -0.99 0.07
N ASP A 106 -30.44 -0.30 1.10
CA ASP A 106 -30.60 1.15 1.07
C ASP A 106 -29.23 1.86 1.21
N ARG A 107 -28.99 2.87 0.38
CA ARG A 107 -27.72 3.62 0.32
C ARG A 107 -27.71 4.74 1.38
N TYR A 108 -26.91 4.56 2.43
CA TYR A 108 -26.67 5.57 3.47
C TYR A 108 -25.20 6.01 3.44
N TRP A 109 -24.90 7.07 2.68
CA TRP A 109 -23.55 7.66 2.54
C TRP A 109 -23.60 9.18 2.73
N LEU A 110 -22.51 9.77 3.24
CA LEU A 110 -22.32 11.22 3.32
C LEU A 110 -21.79 11.73 1.98
N ASP A 111 -22.69 12.10 1.06
CA ASP A 111 -22.32 12.78 -0.18
C ASP A 111 -22.03 14.26 0.15
N VAL A 112 -20.77 14.59 0.49
CA VAL A 112 -20.33 15.98 0.63
C VAL A 112 -20.15 16.55 -0.79
N PRO A 113 -20.94 17.55 -1.23
CA PRO A 113 -20.70 18.17 -2.51
C PRO A 113 -19.34 18.88 -2.47
N ALA A 114 -18.44 18.49 -3.38
CA ALA A 114 -17.19 19.22 -3.59
C ALA A 114 -17.53 20.71 -3.81
N HIS A 115 -17.08 21.57 -2.91
CA HIS A 115 -17.14 23.01 -3.15
C HIS A 115 -16.29 23.31 -4.39
N HIS A 116 -16.94 23.57 -5.52
CA HIS A 116 -16.32 24.34 -6.60
C HIS A 116 -16.07 25.73 -6.01
N GLY A 117 -14.81 26.02 -5.64
CA GLY A 117 -14.42 27.40 -5.39
C GLY A 117 -14.82 28.23 -6.60
N ASP A 118 -15.51 29.34 -6.37
CA ASP A 118 -15.91 30.23 -7.45
C ASP A 118 -14.64 30.76 -8.12
N ALA A 119 -14.34 30.28 -9.34
CA ALA A 119 -13.14 30.65 -10.09
C ALA A 119 -13.01 32.18 -10.23
N THR A 120 -14.15 32.89 -10.18
CA THR A 120 -14.24 34.34 -10.24
C THR A 120 -13.55 35.03 -9.07
N GLU A 121 -13.53 34.42 -7.87
CA GLU A 121 -12.83 34.96 -6.69
C GLU A 121 -11.30 34.91 -6.83
N LEU A 122 -10.79 34.02 -7.69
CA LEU A 122 -9.36 33.92 -8.02
C LEU A 122 -8.96 34.80 -9.22
N GLY A 123 -9.87 35.65 -9.72
CA GLY A 123 -9.65 36.47 -10.91
C GLY A 123 -9.68 35.70 -12.23
N LEU A 124 -10.18 34.45 -12.21
CA LEU A 124 -10.34 33.60 -13.38
C LEU A 124 -11.78 33.69 -13.90
N ARG A 125 -12.01 33.31 -15.17
CA ARG A 125 -13.35 33.23 -15.75
C ARG A 125 -13.85 31.79 -15.71
N SER A 126 -15.03 31.56 -15.15
CA SER A 126 -15.73 30.29 -15.30
C SER A 126 -16.10 30.07 -16.77
N THR A 127 -15.85 28.86 -17.26
CA THR A 127 -16.10 28.41 -18.64
C THR A 127 -17.49 27.79 -18.81
N GLY A 128 -18.11 27.32 -17.72
CA GLY A 128 -19.37 26.56 -17.77
C GLY A 128 -19.25 25.15 -18.37
N HIS A 129 -18.04 24.72 -18.75
CA HIS A 129 -17.79 23.43 -19.41
C HIS A 129 -17.56 22.30 -18.38
N PRO A 130 -18.07 21.07 -18.58
CA PRO A 130 -17.92 19.99 -17.60
C PRO A 130 -16.47 19.52 -17.35
N LEU A 131 -15.58 19.66 -18.34
CA LEU A 131 -14.18 19.19 -18.26
C LEU A 131 -13.15 20.32 -18.03
N LEU A 132 -13.55 21.58 -18.24
CA LEU A 132 -12.71 22.77 -18.04
C LEU A 132 -13.43 23.64 -17.05
N GLY A 133 -12.84 23.94 -15.90
CA GLY A 133 -13.52 24.70 -14.85
C GLY A 133 -13.27 26.21 -14.92
N ALA A 134 -12.12 26.61 -15.43
CA ALA A 134 -11.69 28.01 -15.43
C ALA A 134 -10.84 28.35 -16.66
N SER A 135 -10.79 29.63 -16.99
CA SER A 135 -9.96 30.19 -18.07
C SER A 135 -9.36 31.53 -17.66
N VAL A 136 -8.21 31.85 -18.24
CA VAL A 136 -7.52 33.13 -18.11
C VAL A 136 -6.93 33.56 -19.45
N THR A 137 -6.99 34.84 -19.74
CA THR A 137 -6.30 35.45 -20.89
C THR A 137 -5.01 36.09 -20.39
N LEU A 138 -3.88 35.70 -20.98
CA LEU A 138 -2.58 36.24 -20.60
C LEU A 138 -2.43 37.67 -21.14
N ALA A 139 -1.90 38.57 -20.29
CA ALA A 139 -1.79 39.99 -20.60
C ALA A 139 -0.80 40.29 -21.74
N ARG A 140 0.16 39.40 -21.97
CA ARG A 140 1.08 39.44 -23.10
C ARG A 140 0.55 38.49 -24.17
N GLY A 141 0.43 38.95 -25.41
CA GLY A 141 0.09 38.08 -26.55
C GLY A 141 -1.37 37.75 -26.78
N GLY A 142 -2.25 37.93 -25.78
CA GLY A 142 -3.66 37.55 -25.91
C GLY A 142 -3.85 36.04 -26.06
N GLU A 143 -2.91 35.28 -25.49
CA GLU A 143 -2.97 33.83 -25.31
C GLU A 143 -4.06 33.50 -24.28
N MET A 144 -4.68 32.33 -24.41
CA MET A 144 -5.71 31.86 -23.49
C MET A 144 -5.29 30.54 -22.88
N LEU A 145 -5.43 30.40 -21.57
CA LEU A 145 -5.19 29.16 -20.85
C LEU A 145 -6.49 28.72 -20.18
N PHE A 146 -6.91 27.49 -20.45
CA PHE A 146 -8.02 26.84 -19.79
C PHE A 146 -7.50 25.75 -18.87
N THR A 147 -8.15 25.57 -17.72
CA THR A 147 -7.74 24.60 -16.71
C THR A 147 -8.91 23.75 -16.25
N GLY A 148 -8.67 22.47 -16.01
CA GLY A 148 -9.66 21.53 -15.49
C GLY A 148 -9.04 20.47 -14.57
N ARG A 149 -9.90 19.69 -13.91
CA ARG A 149 -9.50 18.48 -13.19
C ARG A 149 -10.46 17.36 -13.54
N LEU A 150 -9.92 16.23 -14.02
CA LEU A 150 -10.69 15.03 -14.32
C LEU A 150 -10.47 13.98 -13.24
N SER A 151 -11.54 13.32 -12.82
CA SER A 151 -11.49 12.19 -11.89
C SER A 151 -12.69 11.29 -12.17
N LEU A 152 -12.51 9.97 -12.02
CA LEU A 152 -13.61 9.02 -12.16
C LEU A 152 -14.68 9.21 -11.07
N LEU A 153 -14.33 9.85 -9.95
CA LEU A 153 -15.28 10.21 -8.90
C LEU A 153 -16.26 11.31 -9.37
N THR A 154 -15.75 12.33 -10.06
CA THR A 154 -16.53 13.50 -10.50
C THR A 154 -17.14 13.32 -11.89
N HIS A 155 -16.52 12.48 -12.72
CA HIS A 155 -16.92 12.19 -14.10
C HIS A 155 -17.04 10.67 -14.31
N PRO A 156 -17.99 10.00 -13.62
CA PRO A 156 -18.07 8.54 -13.57
C PRO A 156 -18.27 7.89 -14.94
N TRP A 157 -18.89 8.58 -15.88
CA TRP A 157 -19.08 8.09 -17.24
C TRP A 157 -17.75 7.84 -17.97
N LEU A 158 -16.66 8.53 -17.61
CA LEU A 158 -15.35 8.30 -18.22
C LEU A 158 -14.78 6.91 -17.88
N ALA A 159 -15.22 6.29 -16.79
CA ALA A 159 -14.80 4.94 -16.41
C ALA A 159 -15.24 3.88 -17.44
N ASP A 160 -16.27 4.19 -18.23
CA ASP A 160 -16.81 3.31 -19.26
C ASP A 160 -16.00 3.34 -20.58
N HIS A 161 -14.87 4.06 -20.65
CA HIS A 161 -14.00 4.07 -21.83
C HIS A 161 -12.67 3.34 -21.55
N GLY A 162 -12.72 2.02 -21.57
CA GLY A 162 -11.55 1.15 -21.39
C GLY A 162 -10.89 0.76 -22.72
N VAL A 163 -9.56 0.93 -22.80
CA VAL A 163 -8.74 0.47 -23.94
C VAL A 163 -7.51 -0.26 -23.40
N ALA A 164 -7.25 -1.47 -23.90
CA ALA A 164 -6.16 -2.36 -23.48
C ALA A 164 -6.07 -2.53 -21.94
N GLY A 165 -7.23 -2.65 -21.27
CA GLY A 165 -7.33 -2.81 -19.82
C GLY A 165 -7.10 -1.52 -19.00
N THR A 166 -7.01 -0.35 -19.65
CA THR A 166 -6.81 0.96 -19.01
C THR A 166 -7.97 1.90 -19.31
N VAL A 167 -8.43 2.68 -18.34
CA VAL A 167 -9.39 3.78 -18.60
C VAL A 167 -8.64 4.96 -19.22
N VAL A 168 -9.02 5.33 -20.44
CA VAL A 168 -8.35 6.39 -21.21
C VAL A 168 -9.37 7.46 -21.56
N LEU A 169 -9.00 8.74 -21.48
CA LEU A 169 -9.84 9.82 -21.99
C LEU A 169 -10.01 9.67 -23.51
N PRO A 170 -11.23 9.57 -24.05
CA PRO A 170 -11.45 9.34 -25.47
C PRO A 170 -10.90 10.50 -26.31
N GLY A 171 -10.42 10.20 -27.52
CA GLY A 171 -9.94 11.22 -28.45
C GLY A 171 -10.99 12.26 -28.82
N THR A 172 -12.28 11.89 -28.77
CA THR A 172 -13.41 12.80 -28.97
C THR A 172 -13.55 13.82 -27.84
N ALA A 173 -13.11 13.50 -26.61
CA ALA A 173 -13.07 14.48 -25.52
C ALA A 173 -11.92 15.49 -25.72
N LEU A 174 -10.77 15.06 -26.24
CA LEU A 174 -9.68 15.97 -26.61
C LEU A 174 -10.11 16.91 -27.74
N LEU A 175 -10.88 16.41 -28.71
CA LEU A 175 -11.49 17.22 -29.77
C LEU A 175 -12.50 18.24 -29.22
N GLU A 176 -13.39 17.81 -28.32
CA GLU A 176 -14.35 18.69 -27.65
C GLU A 176 -13.65 19.82 -26.88
N LEU A 177 -12.58 19.51 -26.14
CA LEU A 177 -11.76 20.52 -25.44
C LEU A 177 -11.17 21.54 -26.42
N ALA A 178 -10.67 21.09 -27.57
CA ALA A 178 -10.10 21.95 -28.59
C ALA A 178 -11.15 22.82 -29.27
N ALA A 179 -12.30 22.25 -29.63
CA ALA A 179 -13.41 22.98 -30.25
C ALA A 179 -14.01 24.03 -29.31
N HIS A 180 -14.21 23.69 -28.03
CA HIS A 180 -14.71 24.63 -27.02
C HIS A 180 -13.71 25.77 -26.78
N ALA A 181 -12.42 25.47 -26.66
CA ALA A 181 -11.39 26.50 -26.53
C ALA A 181 -11.34 27.41 -27.77
N GLY A 182 -11.54 26.85 -28.98
CA GLY A 182 -11.64 27.59 -30.23
C GLY A 182 -12.83 28.54 -30.30
N GLU A 183 -14.03 28.09 -29.89
CA GLU A 183 -15.22 28.94 -29.80
C GLU A 183 -14.98 30.15 -28.88
N GLN A 184 -14.38 29.93 -27.70
CA GLN A 184 -14.05 31.00 -26.75
C GLN A 184 -12.95 31.95 -27.27
N ALA A 185 -12.07 31.47 -28.17
CA ALA A 185 -10.98 32.24 -28.77
C ALA A 185 -11.36 32.93 -30.10
N GLY A 186 -12.59 32.73 -30.61
CA GLY A 186 -13.06 33.23 -31.90
C GLY A 186 -12.43 32.53 -33.11
N ALA A 187 -12.09 31.25 -32.96
CA ALA A 187 -11.54 30.37 -33.99
C ALA A 187 -12.31 29.04 -33.98
N GLU A 188 -13.55 29.05 -34.50
CA GLU A 188 -14.51 27.96 -34.30
C GLU A 188 -14.23 26.69 -35.13
N GLN A 189 -13.24 26.70 -36.02
CA GLN A 189 -12.83 25.54 -36.79
C GLN A 189 -11.51 24.97 -36.27
N VAL A 190 -11.50 23.67 -35.97
CA VAL A 190 -10.27 22.92 -35.72
C VAL A 190 -9.69 22.52 -37.08
N ALA A 191 -8.69 23.28 -37.54
CA ALA A 191 -8.04 23.00 -38.83
C ALA A 191 -7.30 21.67 -38.78
N GLU A 192 -6.56 21.44 -37.70
CA GLU A 192 -5.87 20.18 -37.43
C GLU A 192 -5.80 19.95 -35.91
N LEU A 193 -5.98 18.71 -35.47
CA LEU A 193 -5.69 18.26 -34.10
C LEU A 193 -5.08 16.86 -34.14
N THR A 194 -3.81 16.76 -33.79
CA THR A 194 -3.08 15.50 -33.66
C THR A 194 -3.07 15.05 -32.19
N LEU A 195 -3.46 13.81 -31.95
CA LEU A 195 -3.40 13.17 -30.63
C LEU A 195 -2.00 12.60 -30.42
N ALA A 196 -1.28 13.14 -29.43
CA ALA A 196 0.12 12.83 -29.17
C ALA A 196 0.26 11.63 -28.22
N THR A 197 -0.12 11.81 -26.95
CA THR A 197 -0.01 10.77 -25.91
C THR A 197 -1.39 10.46 -25.33
N PRO A 198 -1.80 9.17 -25.26
CA PRO A 198 -3.04 8.80 -24.59
C PRO A 198 -3.08 9.31 -23.15
N LEU A 199 -4.22 9.87 -22.73
CA LEU A 199 -4.40 10.37 -21.38
C LEU A 199 -5.11 9.30 -20.55
N ALA A 200 -4.35 8.55 -19.75
CA ALA A 200 -4.90 7.55 -18.83
C ALA A 200 -5.49 8.21 -17.59
N LEU A 201 -6.68 7.78 -17.17
CA LEU A 201 -7.35 8.26 -15.97
C LEU A 201 -7.12 7.26 -14.82
N PRO A 202 -6.58 7.70 -13.68
CA PRO A 202 -6.35 6.80 -12.55
C PRO A 202 -7.67 6.38 -11.90
N ALA A 203 -7.69 5.19 -11.31
CA ALA A 203 -8.85 4.68 -10.56
C ALA A 203 -9.15 5.56 -9.33
N ASP A 204 -8.08 6.02 -8.66
CA ASP A 204 -8.11 6.91 -7.51
C ASP A 204 -7.41 8.25 -7.80
N GLY A 205 -7.92 9.35 -7.24
CA GLY A 205 -7.39 10.69 -7.48
C GLY A 205 -7.89 11.32 -8.78
N GLY A 206 -7.08 12.16 -9.40
CA GLY A 206 -7.45 12.85 -10.64
C GLY A 206 -6.24 13.32 -11.45
N VAL A 207 -6.54 14.00 -12.56
CA VAL A 207 -5.55 14.62 -13.44
C VAL A 207 -5.91 16.08 -13.64
N HIS A 208 -4.94 16.97 -13.50
CA HIS A 208 -5.03 18.34 -13.95
C HIS A 208 -4.92 18.40 -15.47
N LEU A 209 -5.75 19.25 -16.06
CA LEU A 209 -5.74 19.57 -17.48
C LEU A 209 -5.33 21.03 -17.69
N GLN A 210 -4.52 21.26 -18.71
CA GLN A 210 -4.27 22.58 -19.27
C GLN A 210 -4.52 22.56 -20.77
N VAL A 211 -5.28 23.53 -21.27
CA VAL A 211 -5.45 23.77 -22.70
C VAL A 211 -4.90 25.16 -22.99
N ALA A 212 -3.78 25.23 -23.69
CA ALA A 212 -3.13 26.47 -24.08
C ALA A 212 -3.50 26.81 -25.52
N VAL A 213 -4.05 28.00 -25.73
CA VAL A 213 -4.32 28.57 -27.05
C VAL A 213 -3.39 29.76 -27.25
N GLY A 214 -2.49 29.65 -28.21
CA GLY A 214 -1.45 30.66 -28.44
C GLY A 214 -1.95 31.94 -29.13
N GLU A 215 -1.00 32.82 -29.42
CA GLU A 215 -1.25 34.09 -30.09
C GLU A 215 -1.87 33.88 -31.48
N LYS A 216 -2.67 34.87 -31.90
CA LYS A 216 -3.29 34.91 -33.24
C LYS A 216 -2.27 35.36 -34.26
N ASP A 217 -2.09 34.60 -35.33
CA ASP A 217 -1.24 35.00 -36.47
C ASP A 217 -1.96 35.96 -37.44
N GLU A 218 -1.29 36.38 -38.51
CA GLU A 218 -1.84 37.29 -39.53
C GLU A 218 -3.06 36.71 -40.28
N SER A 219 -3.15 35.39 -40.40
CA SER A 219 -4.29 34.69 -41.03
C SER A 219 -5.47 34.52 -40.08
N GLY A 220 -5.22 34.70 -38.78
CA GLY A 220 -6.14 34.47 -37.71
C GLY A 220 -6.09 33.07 -37.10
N ALA A 221 -5.14 32.25 -37.52
CA ALA A 221 -4.89 30.94 -36.93
C ALA A 221 -4.25 31.07 -35.55
N ARG A 222 -4.51 30.08 -34.69
CA ARG A 222 -3.96 29.98 -33.34
C ARG A 222 -3.48 28.55 -33.09
N PRO A 223 -2.26 28.32 -32.58
CA PRO A 223 -1.85 27.01 -32.13
C PRO A 223 -2.63 26.63 -30.86
N ILE A 224 -2.90 25.34 -30.69
CA ILE A 224 -3.53 24.80 -29.49
C ILE A 224 -2.75 23.58 -28.99
N GLU A 225 -2.58 23.48 -27.68
CA GLU A 225 -1.95 22.34 -27.02
C GLU A 225 -2.75 21.93 -25.79
N VAL A 226 -2.93 20.63 -25.58
CA VAL A 226 -3.60 20.03 -24.44
C VAL A 226 -2.59 19.23 -23.65
N TYR A 227 -2.42 19.60 -22.39
CA TYR A 227 -1.52 18.97 -21.45
C TYR A 227 -2.29 18.36 -20.28
N SER A 228 -1.73 17.30 -19.72
CA SER A 228 -2.20 16.72 -18.46
C SER A 228 -1.07 16.41 -17.49
N ARG A 229 -1.44 16.36 -16.22
CA ARG A 229 -0.56 15.95 -15.13
C ARG A 229 -1.40 15.33 -14.01
N PRO A 230 -0.99 14.21 -13.39
CA PRO A 230 -1.64 13.67 -12.19
C PRO A 230 -1.75 14.71 -11.06
N ASP A 231 -2.83 14.67 -10.29
CA ASP A 231 -3.05 15.58 -9.15
C ASP A 231 -2.29 15.19 -7.87
N THR A 232 -1.61 14.06 -7.89
CA THR A 232 -0.83 13.53 -6.76
C THR A 232 0.60 14.08 -6.69
N ASP A 233 1.09 14.75 -7.75
CA ASP A 233 2.48 15.20 -7.85
C ASP A 233 2.60 16.53 -8.63
N ASP A 234 2.81 17.62 -7.90
CA ASP A 234 2.96 18.96 -8.46
C ASP A 234 4.29 19.20 -9.18
N GLU A 235 5.28 18.33 -8.99
CA GLU A 235 6.63 18.48 -9.56
C GLU A 235 6.81 17.72 -10.87
N ARG A 236 5.81 16.91 -11.24
CA ARG A 236 5.85 16.17 -12.48
C ARG A 236 5.74 17.10 -13.69
N ASP A 237 6.48 16.77 -14.74
CA ASP A 237 6.36 17.42 -16.03
C ASP A 237 4.96 17.19 -16.63
N TRP A 238 4.46 18.23 -17.30
CA TRP A 238 3.23 18.16 -18.07
C TRP A 238 3.42 17.26 -19.29
N VAL A 239 2.47 16.36 -19.53
CA VAL A 239 2.48 15.48 -20.70
C VAL A 239 1.64 16.11 -21.80
N LEU A 240 2.19 16.27 -23.00
CA LEU A 240 1.43 16.71 -24.17
C LEU A 240 0.52 15.57 -24.66
N ASN A 241 -0.79 15.79 -24.60
CA ASN A 241 -1.81 14.82 -25.01
C ASN A 241 -2.36 15.10 -26.41
N ALA A 242 -2.50 16.37 -26.80
CA ALA A 242 -2.92 16.75 -28.14
C ALA A 242 -2.34 18.10 -28.52
N GLN A 243 -2.11 18.32 -29.82
CA GLN A 243 -1.65 19.60 -30.36
C GLN A 243 -2.28 19.85 -31.73
N GLY A 244 -2.47 21.11 -32.09
CA GLY A 244 -3.19 21.45 -33.32
C GLY A 244 -3.20 22.92 -33.66
N THR A 245 -4.05 23.26 -34.63
CA THR A 245 -4.28 24.63 -35.08
C THR A 245 -5.78 24.90 -35.18
N LEU A 246 -6.20 26.03 -34.62
CA LEU A 246 -7.55 26.58 -34.68
C LEU A 246 -7.59 27.72 -35.69
N VAL A 247 -8.65 27.82 -36.48
CA VAL A 247 -8.85 28.89 -37.46
C VAL A 247 -10.28 29.44 -37.38
N PRO A 248 -10.53 30.70 -37.79
CA PRO A 248 -11.89 31.23 -37.90
C PRO A 248 -12.72 30.39 -38.87
N ALA A 249 -13.99 30.14 -38.53
CA ALA A 249 -14.85 29.39 -39.44
C ALA A 249 -15.18 30.19 -40.71
N GLY A 250 -15.17 29.52 -41.87
CA GLY A 250 -15.72 30.05 -43.11
C GLY A 250 -17.26 30.02 -43.12
N PRO A 251 -17.93 30.79 -44.00
CA PRO A 251 -19.39 30.94 -44.02
C PRO A 251 -20.17 29.71 -44.54
N ASP A 252 -19.50 28.65 -45.01
CA ASP A 252 -20.17 27.52 -45.66
C ASP A 252 -20.56 26.42 -44.66
N THR A 253 -21.87 26.32 -44.39
CA THR A 253 -22.49 25.13 -43.80
C THR A 253 -22.71 24.09 -44.89
N PRO A 254 -22.17 22.86 -44.77
CA PRO A 254 -22.42 21.82 -45.76
C PRO A 254 -23.91 21.46 -45.81
N THR A 255 -24.47 21.35 -47.01
CA THR A 255 -25.80 20.77 -47.22
C THR A 255 -25.74 19.28 -46.89
N ALA A 256 -26.41 18.86 -45.81
CA ALA A 256 -26.51 17.45 -45.45
C ALA A 256 -27.67 16.77 -46.18
N ASP A 257 -27.39 15.66 -46.86
CA ASP A 257 -28.39 14.80 -47.50
C ASP A 257 -28.65 13.54 -46.64
N LEU A 258 -28.97 13.73 -45.35
CA LEU A 258 -29.29 12.66 -44.38
C LEU A 258 -30.75 12.71 -43.90
N VAL A 259 -31.62 13.37 -44.66
CA VAL A 259 -33.07 13.44 -44.39
C VAL A 259 -33.75 12.11 -44.75
N VAL A 260 -33.28 11.43 -45.81
CA VAL A 260 -33.78 10.11 -46.22
C VAL A 260 -33.07 9.04 -45.39
N TRP A 261 -33.82 8.29 -44.57
CA TRP A 261 -33.25 7.29 -43.67
C TRP A 261 -34.13 6.03 -43.54
N PRO A 262 -33.58 4.80 -43.60
CA PRO A 262 -32.17 4.50 -43.87
C PRO A 262 -31.78 4.86 -45.32
N PRO A 263 -30.49 5.12 -45.59
CA PRO A 263 -30.05 5.53 -46.92
C PRO A 263 -30.33 4.45 -47.98
N ALA A 264 -30.72 4.86 -49.18
CA ALA A 264 -31.00 3.94 -50.28
C ALA A 264 -29.74 3.16 -50.70
N ASN A 265 -29.92 1.92 -51.19
CA ASN A 265 -28.84 1.02 -51.63
C ASN A 265 -27.82 0.65 -50.54
N THR A 266 -28.24 0.64 -49.28
CA THR A 266 -27.42 0.19 -48.16
C THR A 266 -27.93 -1.12 -47.56
N ARG A 267 -27.03 -1.87 -46.91
CA ARG A 267 -27.35 -3.09 -46.17
C ARG A 267 -27.14 -2.86 -44.68
N GLU A 268 -28.14 -3.18 -43.86
CA GLU A 268 -28.02 -3.12 -42.40
C GLU A 268 -27.06 -4.20 -41.90
N VAL A 269 -26.24 -3.84 -40.91
CA VAL A 269 -25.25 -4.68 -40.27
C VAL A 269 -25.76 -5.08 -38.88
N GLY A 270 -25.69 -6.38 -38.56
CA GLY A 270 -26.10 -6.89 -37.24
C GLY A 270 -25.13 -6.46 -36.15
N LEU A 271 -25.65 -6.00 -35.02
CA LEU A 271 -24.87 -5.53 -33.86
C LEU A 271 -24.93 -6.51 -32.68
N GLU A 272 -25.42 -7.74 -32.90
CA GLU A 272 -25.46 -8.77 -31.88
C GLU A 272 -24.05 -9.08 -31.35
N ASP A 273 -23.90 -9.12 -30.02
CA ASP A 273 -22.66 -9.39 -29.28
C ASP A 273 -21.44 -8.52 -29.68
N VAL A 274 -21.67 -7.38 -30.34
CA VAL A 274 -20.60 -6.54 -30.89
C VAL A 274 -19.62 -6.06 -29.81
N TYR A 275 -20.15 -5.57 -28.69
CA TYR A 275 -19.32 -5.07 -27.60
C TYR A 275 -18.59 -6.20 -26.85
N GLU A 276 -19.12 -7.42 -26.84
CA GLU A 276 -18.42 -8.57 -26.25
C GLU A 276 -17.19 -8.94 -27.10
N ARG A 277 -17.34 -8.98 -28.43
CA ARG A 277 -16.21 -9.21 -29.35
C ARG A 277 -15.16 -8.09 -29.29
N LEU A 278 -15.59 -6.84 -29.07
CA LEU A 278 -14.68 -5.70 -28.96
C LEU A 278 -13.79 -5.79 -27.71
N VAL A 279 -14.24 -6.44 -26.62
CA VAL A 279 -13.41 -6.69 -25.43
C VAL A 279 -12.18 -7.53 -25.79
N ASP A 280 -12.35 -8.58 -26.60
CA ASP A 280 -11.25 -9.46 -27.02
C ASP A 280 -10.21 -8.71 -27.88
N GLN A 281 -10.64 -7.66 -28.58
CA GLN A 281 -9.77 -6.76 -29.37
C GLN A 281 -9.12 -5.66 -28.52
N GLY A 282 -9.45 -5.58 -27.24
CA GLY A 282 -8.91 -4.62 -26.29
C GLY A 282 -9.77 -3.39 -26.05
N TYR A 283 -11.04 -3.37 -26.48
CA TYR A 283 -11.97 -2.26 -26.23
C TYR A 283 -13.03 -2.66 -25.21
N ALA A 284 -12.89 -2.17 -23.98
CA ALA A 284 -13.82 -2.42 -22.89
C ALA A 284 -14.74 -1.21 -22.69
N TYR A 285 -15.71 -1.04 -23.59
CA TYR A 285 -16.70 0.03 -23.47
C TYR A 285 -17.82 -0.35 -22.49
N GLY A 286 -18.09 0.52 -21.53
CA GLY A 286 -19.20 0.42 -20.58
C GLY A 286 -20.46 1.16 -21.06
N THR A 287 -21.47 1.23 -20.20
CA THR A 287 -22.82 1.70 -20.56
C THR A 287 -22.88 3.09 -21.20
N ALA A 288 -22.06 4.04 -20.75
CA ALA A 288 -22.06 5.42 -21.26
C ALA A 288 -21.55 5.54 -22.70
N PHE A 289 -20.72 4.60 -23.16
CA PHE A 289 -20.14 4.61 -24.51
C PHE A 289 -20.83 3.65 -25.48
N ARG A 290 -21.79 2.84 -25.01
CA ARG A 290 -22.55 1.90 -25.86
C ARG A 290 -23.75 2.57 -26.55
N GLY A 291 -23.51 3.68 -27.25
CA GLY A 291 -24.55 4.47 -27.91
C GLY A 291 -24.90 4.03 -29.34
N LEU A 292 -24.08 3.18 -29.97
CA LEU A 292 -24.29 2.73 -31.35
C LEU A 292 -25.56 1.88 -31.44
N SER A 293 -26.56 2.38 -32.16
CA SER A 293 -27.89 1.78 -32.22
C SER A 293 -28.12 0.95 -33.48
N ARG A 294 -27.69 1.45 -34.64
CA ARG A 294 -27.82 0.77 -35.94
C ARG A 294 -26.70 1.19 -36.88
N VAL A 295 -26.29 0.29 -37.77
CA VAL A 295 -25.26 0.53 -38.78
C VAL A 295 -25.71 0.02 -40.15
N TRP A 296 -25.44 0.78 -41.20
CA TRP A 296 -25.65 0.37 -42.59
C TRP A 296 -24.38 0.56 -43.41
N ARG A 297 -24.20 -0.31 -44.40
CA ARG A 297 -23.06 -0.28 -45.33
C ARG A 297 -23.53 -0.05 -46.76
N GLY A 298 -22.93 0.94 -47.42
CA GLY A 298 -23.09 1.24 -48.84
C GLY A 298 -21.79 1.00 -49.63
N GLU A 299 -21.75 1.44 -50.88
CA GLU A 299 -20.54 1.39 -51.72
C GLU A 299 -19.58 2.51 -51.31
N GLY A 300 -18.53 2.19 -50.54
CA GLY A 300 -17.53 3.16 -50.07
C GLY A 300 -18.01 4.07 -48.93
N GLU A 301 -19.16 3.75 -48.31
CA GLU A 301 -19.74 4.55 -47.23
C GLU A 301 -20.28 3.67 -46.10
N ILE A 302 -20.19 4.17 -44.86
CA ILE A 302 -20.80 3.58 -43.67
C ILE A 302 -21.75 4.61 -43.06
N PHE A 303 -22.90 4.16 -42.58
CA PHE A 303 -23.89 5.00 -41.93
C PHE A 303 -24.20 4.46 -40.54
N ALA A 304 -24.37 5.34 -39.56
CA ALA A 304 -24.67 4.95 -38.19
C ALA A 304 -25.77 5.81 -37.58
N GLU A 305 -26.67 5.17 -36.81
CA GLU A 305 -27.52 5.84 -35.83
C GLU A 305 -26.95 5.63 -34.43
N VAL A 306 -26.84 6.73 -33.70
CA VAL A 306 -26.20 6.74 -32.38
C VAL A 306 -27.08 7.53 -31.43
N THR A 307 -27.31 7.01 -30.24
CA THR A 307 -28.08 7.69 -29.21
C THR A 307 -27.27 7.76 -27.93
N LEU A 308 -27.26 8.92 -27.29
CA LEU A 308 -26.60 9.09 -26.01
C LEU A 308 -27.37 8.29 -24.94
N PRO A 309 -26.72 7.36 -24.21
CA PRO A 309 -27.39 6.55 -23.20
C PRO A 309 -27.99 7.39 -22.07
N ASP A 310 -29.08 6.90 -21.45
CA ASP A 310 -29.86 7.66 -20.47
C ASP A 310 -29.04 8.14 -19.26
N ALA A 311 -27.98 7.40 -18.87
CA ALA A 311 -27.08 7.77 -17.78
C ALA A 311 -26.35 9.11 -17.98
N VAL A 312 -26.14 9.53 -19.23
CA VAL A 312 -25.41 10.77 -19.59
C VAL A 312 -26.24 11.73 -20.45
N ARG A 313 -27.49 11.36 -20.80
CA ARG A 313 -28.36 12.13 -21.69
C ARG A 313 -28.58 13.57 -21.24
N ASP A 314 -28.76 13.79 -19.94
CA ASP A 314 -29.00 15.12 -19.36
C ASP A 314 -27.78 16.07 -19.47
N GLN A 315 -26.61 15.54 -19.83
CA GLN A 315 -25.39 16.32 -20.02
C GLN A 315 -25.20 16.80 -21.46
N ALA A 316 -26.01 16.35 -22.42
CA ALA A 316 -25.84 16.66 -23.85
C ALA A 316 -25.68 18.16 -24.13
N GLY A 317 -26.52 18.99 -23.51
CA GLY A 317 -26.50 20.45 -23.69
C GLY A 317 -25.34 21.18 -22.99
N ARG A 318 -24.47 20.47 -22.26
CA ARG A 318 -23.30 21.07 -21.57
C ARG A 318 -22.01 20.97 -22.40
N PHE A 319 -22.05 20.29 -23.54
CA PHE A 319 -20.96 20.12 -24.48
C PHE A 319 -21.37 20.71 -25.83
N LEU A 320 -20.39 21.08 -26.68
CA LEU A 320 -20.65 21.35 -28.09
C LEU A 320 -21.18 20.08 -28.76
N LEU A 321 -20.45 18.97 -28.59
CA LEU A 321 -20.93 17.63 -28.89
C LEU A 321 -20.45 16.65 -27.83
N HIS A 322 -21.37 15.93 -27.17
CA HIS A 322 -20.99 15.06 -26.05
C HIS A 322 -19.95 14.02 -26.50
N PRO A 323 -18.77 13.89 -25.84
CA PRO A 323 -17.69 13.03 -26.31
C PRO A 323 -18.10 11.55 -26.46
N ALA A 324 -18.88 11.02 -25.53
CA ALA A 324 -19.38 9.64 -25.62
C ALA A 324 -20.35 9.41 -26.80
N LEU A 325 -21.09 10.45 -27.23
CA LEU A 325 -21.99 10.37 -28.37
C LEU A 325 -21.21 10.31 -29.69
N LEU A 326 -20.20 11.17 -29.83
CA LEU A 326 -19.33 11.15 -31.00
C LEU A 326 -18.47 9.87 -31.02
N ASP A 327 -17.96 9.42 -29.87
CA ASP A 327 -17.13 8.22 -29.77
C ASP A 327 -17.93 6.96 -30.17
N ALA A 328 -19.16 6.85 -29.68
CA ALA A 328 -20.06 5.76 -30.07
C ALA A 328 -20.36 5.73 -31.58
N ALA A 329 -20.30 6.87 -32.29
CA ALA A 329 -20.37 6.89 -33.74
C ALA A 329 -19.15 6.23 -34.39
N LEU A 330 -17.95 6.50 -33.85
CA LEU A 330 -16.70 5.92 -34.34
C LEU A 330 -16.64 4.40 -34.16
N HIS A 331 -17.47 3.83 -33.28
CA HIS A 331 -17.55 2.37 -33.10
C HIS A 331 -17.98 1.66 -34.39
N ALA A 332 -18.68 2.33 -35.31
CA ALA A 332 -18.99 1.78 -36.63
C ALA A 332 -17.75 1.46 -37.47
N LEU A 333 -16.59 2.06 -37.16
CA LEU A 333 -15.31 1.86 -37.85
C LEU A 333 -14.42 0.81 -37.16
N LEU A 334 -14.85 0.25 -36.03
CA LEU A 334 -14.07 -0.73 -35.27
C LEU A 334 -14.13 -2.13 -35.92
N PRO A 335 -13.13 -2.98 -35.66
CA PRO A 335 -13.07 -4.34 -36.20
C PRO A 335 -14.29 -5.18 -35.84
N GLY A 336 -14.86 -5.88 -36.82
CA GLY A 336 -16.00 -6.77 -36.61
C GLY A 336 -17.34 -6.05 -36.40
N VAL A 337 -17.39 -4.73 -36.68
CA VAL A 337 -18.63 -3.94 -36.72
C VAL A 337 -19.11 -3.84 -38.17
N ALA A 338 -18.69 -2.82 -38.94
CA ALA A 338 -19.08 -2.70 -40.35
C ALA A 338 -18.23 -3.56 -41.31
N GLU A 339 -17.00 -3.90 -40.90
CA GLU A 339 -16.03 -4.70 -41.67
C GLU A 339 -15.34 -5.75 -40.77
N GLU A 340 -15.16 -6.97 -41.28
CA GLU A 340 -14.58 -8.09 -40.50
C GLU A 340 -13.04 -8.07 -40.48
N ASP A 341 -12.38 -7.63 -41.55
CA ASP A 341 -10.91 -7.70 -41.75
C ASP A 341 -10.19 -6.35 -41.49
N VAL A 342 -10.59 -5.62 -40.45
CA VAL A 342 -9.93 -4.36 -40.04
C VAL A 342 -9.09 -4.61 -38.80
N GLU A 343 -7.90 -4.04 -38.71
CA GLU A 343 -7.10 -4.10 -37.48
C GLU A 343 -7.69 -3.17 -36.40
N ALA A 344 -7.48 -3.48 -35.12
CA ALA A 344 -7.83 -2.59 -34.02
C ALA A 344 -7.13 -1.23 -34.19
N ARG A 345 -7.91 -0.13 -34.23
CA ARG A 345 -7.44 1.24 -34.48
C ARG A 345 -7.95 2.26 -33.47
N LEU A 346 -7.27 3.40 -33.36
CA LEU A 346 -7.71 4.57 -32.59
C LEU A 346 -7.65 5.83 -33.47
N PRO A 347 -8.47 6.86 -33.15
CA PRO A 347 -8.30 8.21 -33.67
C PRO A 347 -6.86 8.70 -33.47
N PHE A 348 -6.25 9.29 -34.50
CA PHE A 348 -4.91 9.85 -34.41
C PHE A 348 -4.85 11.33 -34.79
N SER A 349 -5.47 11.72 -35.90
CA SER A 349 -5.49 13.13 -36.31
C SER A 349 -6.83 13.51 -36.92
N TRP A 350 -7.32 14.67 -36.51
CA TRP A 350 -8.57 15.28 -36.98
C TRP A 350 -8.24 16.49 -37.85
N THR A 351 -8.91 16.63 -38.99
CA THR A 351 -8.72 17.75 -39.91
C THR A 351 -10.06 18.36 -40.29
N GLY A 352 -10.13 19.69 -40.25
CA GLY A 352 -11.30 20.44 -40.69
C GLY A 352 -12.57 20.17 -39.90
N VAL A 353 -12.48 20.05 -38.58
CA VAL A 353 -13.66 19.82 -37.73
C VAL A 353 -14.41 21.12 -37.51
N ARG A 354 -15.73 21.08 -37.75
CA ARG A 354 -16.66 22.18 -37.45
C ARG A 354 -17.89 21.64 -36.74
N VAL A 355 -18.34 22.37 -35.71
CA VAL A 355 -19.62 22.12 -35.03
C VAL A 355 -20.60 23.19 -35.46
N HIS A 356 -21.75 22.78 -35.98
CA HIS A 356 -22.80 23.65 -36.55
C HIS A 356 -23.98 23.85 -35.59
N ALA A 357 -24.25 22.87 -34.73
CA ALA A 357 -25.31 22.91 -33.72
C ALA A 357 -24.89 22.12 -32.47
N THR A 358 -25.43 22.48 -31.30
CA THR A 358 -25.09 21.89 -30.00
C THR A 358 -26.31 21.26 -29.33
N GLY A 359 -26.08 20.42 -28.31
CA GLY A 359 -27.15 19.81 -27.51
C GLY A 359 -27.84 18.60 -28.15
N ALA A 360 -27.33 18.06 -29.25
CA ALA A 360 -27.84 16.83 -29.85
C ALA A 360 -27.65 15.62 -28.90
N ALA A 361 -28.72 14.84 -28.70
CA ALA A 361 -28.70 13.60 -27.91
C ALA A 361 -28.81 12.33 -28.78
N ALA A 362 -29.05 12.49 -30.07
CA ALA A 362 -29.07 11.43 -31.06
C ALA A 362 -28.46 11.97 -32.37
N LEU A 363 -27.71 11.12 -33.07
CA LEU A 363 -27.01 11.46 -34.30
C LEU A 363 -27.32 10.45 -35.42
N ARG A 364 -27.37 10.97 -36.64
CA ARG A 364 -27.14 10.21 -37.87
C ARG A 364 -25.78 10.60 -38.43
N VAL A 365 -24.95 9.62 -38.71
CA VAL A 365 -23.58 9.83 -39.16
C VAL A 365 -23.34 9.12 -40.47
N ARG A 366 -22.73 9.82 -41.43
CA ARG A 366 -22.21 9.25 -42.69
C ARG A 366 -20.69 9.34 -42.69
N PHE A 367 -20.05 8.19 -42.88
CA PHE A 367 -18.62 8.03 -43.07
C PHE A 367 -18.34 7.85 -44.56
N GLY A 368 -17.55 8.75 -45.14
CA GLY A 368 -16.98 8.58 -46.48
C GLY A 368 -15.63 7.87 -46.37
N LEU A 369 -15.51 6.68 -46.94
CA LEU A 369 -14.25 5.93 -46.95
C LEU A 369 -13.40 6.43 -48.12
N SER A 370 -12.23 7.01 -47.82
CA SER A 370 -11.27 7.37 -48.86
C SER A 370 -10.52 6.12 -49.35
N GLY A 371 -10.00 6.12 -50.58
CA GLY A 371 -9.24 4.99 -51.12
C GLY A 371 -7.92 4.68 -50.38
N ALA A 372 -7.50 5.53 -49.45
CA ALA A 372 -6.41 5.25 -48.51
C ALA A 372 -7.00 4.56 -47.26
N ALA A 373 -6.46 3.39 -46.90
CA ALA A 373 -7.06 2.45 -45.94
C ALA A 373 -7.28 2.97 -44.50
N ASP A 374 -6.78 4.17 -44.17
CA ASP A 374 -6.67 4.68 -42.80
C ASP A 374 -7.29 6.08 -42.60
N THR A 375 -8.01 6.62 -43.58
CA THR A 375 -8.63 7.97 -43.51
C THR A 375 -10.10 7.98 -43.91
N VAL A 376 -10.92 8.64 -43.10
CA VAL A 376 -12.38 8.75 -43.28
C VAL A 376 -12.88 10.18 -43.10
N SER A 377 -13.90 10.59 -43.85
CA SER A 377 -14.60 11.88 -43.64
C SER A 377 -15.92 11.64 -42.90
N LEU A 378 -16.36 12.57 -42.04
CA LEU A 378 -17.64 12.44 -41.30
C LEU A 378 -18.58 13.60 -41.63
N LEU A 379 -19.85 13.26 -41.87
CA LEU A 379 -20.96 14.20 -41.83
C LEU A 379 -21.93 13.76 -40.74
N VAL A 380 -22.19 14.63 -39.78
CA VAL A 380 -22.99 14.35 -38.58
C VAL A 380 -24.22 15.25 -38.58
N THR A 381 -25.40 14.66 -38.49
CA THR A 381 -26.68 15.36 -38.31
C THR A 381 -27.40 14.87 -37.07
N ASP A 382 -28.43 15.60 -36.64
CA ASP A 382 -29.40 15.09 -35.68
C ASP A 382 -30.31 14.01 -36.31
N ASP A 383 -31.30 13.54 -35.55
CA ASP A 383 -32.29 12.55 -35.98
C ASP A 383 -33.29 13.09 -37.03
N THR A 384 -33.31 14.40 -37.26
CA THR A 384 -34.12 15.08 -38.28
C THR A 384 -33.34 15.37 -39.58
N GLY A 385 -32.00 15.21 -39.55
CA GLY A 385 -31.12 15.47 -40.69
C GLY A 385 -30.51 16.88 -40.70
N VAL A 386 -30.66 17.67 -39.63
CA VAL A 386 -30.02 18.99 -39.50
C VAL A 386 -28.53 18.81 -39.19
N PRO A 387 -27.60 19.50 -39.89
CA PRO A 387 -26.17 19.39 -39.63
C PRO A 387 -25.81 19.76 -38.18
N VAL A 388 -25.09 18.86 -37.51
CA VAL A 388 -24.55 19.03 -36.16
C VAL A 388 -23.04 19.23 -36.21
N ALA A 389 -22.33 18.42 -36.98
CA ALA A 389 -20.87 18.56 -37.15
C ALA A 389 -20.39 18.02 -38.51
N SER A 390 -19.22 18.47 -38.95
CA SER A 390 -18.52 17.95 -40.13
C SER A 390 -17.04 17.77 -39.85
N VAL A 391 -16.46 16.69 -40.38
CA VAL A 391 -15.03 16.39 -40.29
C VAL A 391 -14.53 16.09 -41.70
N ASP A 392 -13.62 16.92 -42.21
CA ASP A 392 -13.07 16.76 -43.56
C ASP A 392 -12.26 15.46 -43.65
N SER A 393 -11.45 15.17 -42.64
CA SER A 393 -10.69 13.91 -42.54
C SER A 393 -10.37 13.53 -41.10
N LEU A 394 -10.49 12.24 -40.80
CA LEU A 394 -10.05 11.58 -39.57
C LEU A 394 -9.08 10.47 -39.96
N ALA A 395 -7.83 10.60 -39.54
CA ALA A 395 -6.82 9.56 -39.67
C ALA A 395 -6.88 8.60 -38.47
N LEU A 396 -6.91 7.30 -38.77
CA LEU A 396 -6.90 6.22 -37.80
C LEU A 396 -5.53 5.52 -37.80
N ARG A 397 -5.07 5.05 -36.64
CA ARG A 397 -3.83 4.27 -36.52
C ARG A 397 -4.03 2.97 -35.75
N PRO A 398 -3.26 1.91 -36.04
CA PRO A 398 -3.29 0.69 -35.26
C PRO A 398 -3.11 0.93 -33.76
N LEU A 399 -3.89 0.23 -32.95
CA LEU A 399 -3.86 0.29 -31.49
C LEU A 399 -2.52 -0.26 -30.97
N SER A 400 -1.69 0.62 -30.39
CA SER A 400 -0.51 0.20 -29.63
C SER A 400 -0.89 -0.05 -28.17
N LYS A 401 -1.10 -1.32 -27.81
CA LYS A 401 -1.37 -1.72 -26.41
C LYS A 401 -0.25 -1.31 -25.46
N ASP A 402 0.99 -1.27 -25.96
CA ASP A 402 2.16 -0.89 -25.15
C ASP A 402 2.23 0.62 -24.92
N ALA A 403 1.84 1.45 -25.89
CA ALA A 403 1.75 2.90 -25.69
C ALA A 403 0.68 3.27 -24.66
N VAL A 404 -0.49 2.60 -24.69
CA VAL A 404 -1.57 2.80 -23.73
C VAL A 404 -1.14 2.35 -22.32
N ARG A 405 -0.51 1.18 -22.19
CA ARG A 405 0.01 0.68 -20.91
C ARG A 405 1.13 1.58 -20.37
N THR A 406 2.01 2.08 -21.23
CA THR A 406 3.07 3.03 -20.83
C THR A 406 2.48 4.34 -20.31
N ALA A 407 1.45 4.87 -20.96
CA ALA A 407 0.74 6.06 -20.47
C ALA A 407 0.05 5.83 -19.11
N ALA A 408 -0.52 4.63 -18.90
CA ALA A 408 -1.07 4.22 -17.61
C ALA A 408 0.01 4.07 -16.53
N GLN A 409 1.15 3.48 -16.89
CA GLN A 409 2.30 3.23 -16.01
C GLN A 409 3.08 4.49 -15.70
N ALA A 410 3.07 5.50 -16.59
CA ALA A 410 3.60 6.82 -16.27
C ALA A 410 2.96 7.29 -14.96
N GLY A 411 1.66 7.08 -14.74
CA GLY A 411 0.98 7.40 -13.48
C GLY A 411 1.32 6.53 -12.26
N ARG A 412 2.02 5.39 -12.40
CA ARG A 412 2.22 4.42 -11.31
C ARG A 412 3.51 4.66 -10.53
N ASP A 413 3.32 5.50 -9.52
CA ASP A 413 4.25 6.09 -8.55
C ASP A 413 5.11 5.15 -7.69
N GLY A 414 5.52 3.97 -8.16
CA GLY A 414 5.79 2.82 -7.27
C GLY A 414 7.22 2.29 -7.23
N LEU A 415 8.12 2.77 -8.10
CA LEU A 415 9.49 2.27 -8.22
C LEU A 415 10.52 3.37 -7.91
N PHE A 416 11.39 3.08 -6.94
CA PHE A 416 12.43 4.01 -6.52
C PHE A 416 13.79 3.31 -6.50
N ALA A 417 14.80 3.96 -7.06
CA ALA A 417 16.18 3.51 -6.96
C ALA A 417 16.87 4.16 -5.74
N VAL A 418 17.81 3.44 -5.12
CA VAL A 418 18.70 4.03 -4.11
C VAL A 418 19.81 4.77 -4.86
N ALA A 419 19.70 6.10 -4.90
CA ALA A 419 20.71 7.00 -5.42
C ALA A 419 21.65 7.45 -4.30
N TRP A 420 22.94 7.54 -4.59
CA TRP A 420 23.93 8.10 -3.69
C TRP A 420 24.29 9.50 -4.17
N SER A 421 23.74 10.51 -3.49
CA SER A 421 23.86 11.92 -3.87
C SER A 421 25.08 12.56 -3.22
N ASP A 422 25.77 13.45 -3.95
CA ASP A 422 26.87 14.23 -3.39
C ASP A 422 26.40 15.21 -2.33
N VAL A 423 27.15 15.30 -1.23
CA VAL A 423 26.99 16.33 -0.20
C VAL A 423 28.19 17.27 -0.24
N PRO A 424 27.99 18.59 -0.10
CA PRO A 424 29.09 19.54 0.00
C PRO A 424 30.08 19.14 1.10
N VAL A 425 31.36 19.08 0.75
CA VAL A 425 32.42 18.79 1.73
C VAL A 425 32.56 19.99 2.68
N PRO A 426 32.46 19.81 4.00
CA PRO A 426 32.60 20.89 4.96
C PRO A 426 33.97 21.59 4.87
N GLU A 427 33.99 22.90 5.08
CA GLU A 427 35.23 23.70 5.08
C GLU A 427 36.17 23.37 6.25
N SER A 428 35.63 22.79 7.33
CA SER A 428 36.39 22.40 8.53
C SER A 428 36.07 20.96 8.93
N ALA A 429 37.10 20.23 9.37
CA ALA A 429 37.00 18.88 9.89
C ALA A 429 36.44 18.90 11.33
N ALA A 430 35.77 17.82 11.73
CA ALA A 430 35.36 17.62 13.11
C ALA A 430 36.56 17.58 14.06
N ASP A 431 36.36 18.06 15.29
CA ASP A 431 37.35 17.93 16.36
C ASP A 431 37.50 16.46 16.76
N THR A 432 38.73 15.95 16.67
CA THR A 432 39.08 14.55 16.96
C THR A 432 39.69 14.35 18.34
N SER A 433 39.83 15.42 19.15
CA SER A 433 40.47 15.35 20.46
C SER A 433 39.76 14.44 21.47
N GLY A 434 38.44 14.27 21.33
CA GLY A 434 37.61 13.36 22.13
C GLY A 434 37.42 11.96 21.54
N TRP A 435 38.10 11.61 20.44
CA TRP A 435 37.86 10.34 19.73
C TRP A 435 38.67 9.17 20.29
N ALA A 436 38.07 7.99 20.26
CA ALA A 436 38.71 6.71 20.54
C ALA A 436 38.44 5.70 19.42
N VAL A 437 39.46 4.92 19.04
CA VAL A 437 39.32 3.83 18.06
C VAL A 437 39.20 2.49 18.79
N LEU A 438 38.18 1.70 18.46
CA LEU A 438 37.94 0.40 19.07
C LEU A 438 38.47 -0.75 18.18
N GLY A 439 39.41 -1.53 18.69
CA GLY A 439 39.83 -2.81 18.11
C GLY A 439 40.64 -2.75 16.80
N ALA A 440 41.02 -1.57 16.34
CA ALA A 440 41.77 -1.34 15.09
C ALA A 440 42.97 -0.40 15.33
N PRO A 441 44.00 -0.37 14.46
CA PRO A 441 45.12 0.55 14.62
C PRO A 441 44.66 2.03 14.67
N SER A 442 45.47 2.87 15.32
CA SER A 442 45.20 4.31 15.48
C SER A 442 44.82 4.99 14.16
N LEU A 443 43.72 5.75 14.17
CA LEU A 443 43.21 6.54 13.05
C LEU A 443 43.32 8.02 13.39
N ALA A 444 43.81 8.84 12.44
CA ALA A 444 43.67 10.30 12.46
C ALA A 444 43.92 10.96 13.84
N SER A 445 45.04 10.66 14.49
CA SER A 445 45.45 11.13 15.83
C SER A 445 44.66 10.62 17.05
N ALA A 446 43.61 9.80 16.85
CA ALA A 446 42.88 9.15 17.94
C ALA A 446 43.62 7.90 18.46
N ALA A 447 43.56 7.69 19.78
CA ALA A 447 44.15 6.55 20.44
C ALA A 447 43.32 5.27 20.19
N SER A 448 44.01 4.14 20.02
CA SER A 448 43.38 2.84 19.84
C SER A 448 43.27 2.11 21.18
N TYR A 449 42.10 1.49 21.40
CA TYR A 449 41.76 0.75 22.60
C TYR A 449 41.28 -0.66 22.22
N PRO A 450 41.71 -1.70 22.96
CA PRO A 450 41.42 -3.08 22.61
C PRO A 450 39.98 -3.51 22.91
N HIS A 451 39.32 -2.89 23.88
CA HIS A 451 37.96 -3.23 24.31
C HIS A 451 37.23 -2.00 24.86
N LEU A 452 35.91 -2.09 24.96
CA LEU A 452 35.03 -0.97 25.28
C LEU A 452 35.31 -0.36 26.66
N ASP A 453 35.63 -1.14 27.69
CA ASP A 453 35.96 -0.61 29.03
C ASP A 453 37.17 0.33 29.02
N ALA A 454 38.16 0.08 28.15
CA ALA A 454 39.32 0.94 28.02
C ALA A 454 38.96 2.27 27.32
N VAL A 455 37.99 2.25 26.40
CA VAL A 455 37.43 3.46 25.79
C VAL A 455 36.65 4.28 26.81
N VAL A 456 35.86 3.62 27.66
CA VAL A 456 35.12 4.29 28.75
C VAL A 456 36.08 4.97 29.72
N ALA A 457 37.16 4.28 30.11
CA ALA A 457 38.17 4.85 31.00
C ALA A 457 38.88 6.08 30.40
N ALA A 458 38.93 6.19 29.07
CA ALA A 458 39.49 7.34 28.36
C ALA A 458 38.55 8.54 28.26
N GLY A 459 37.25 8.38 28.55
CA GLY A 459 36.27 9.47 28.51
C GLY A 459 35.99 10.01 27.10
N ALA A 460 35.96 9.13 26.10
CA ALA A 460 35.74 9.51 24.69
C ALA A 460 34.30 9.96 24.41
N ASP A 461 34.15 11.03 23.62
CA ASP A 461 32.85 11.53 23.15
C ASP A 461 32.39 10.83 21.86
N THR A 462 33.33 10.30 21.08
CA THR A 462 33.09 9.56 19.84
C THR A 462 33.95 8.30 19.79
N VAL A 463 33.30 7.15 19.60
CA VAL A 463 33.98 5.86 19.39
C VAL A 463 33.91 5.50 17.92
N VAL A 464 35.07 5.40 17.28
CA VAL A 464 35.19 4.90 15.90
C VAL A 464 35.48 3.41 15.95
N TRP A 465 34.61 2.62 15.33
CA TRP A 465 34.75 1.17 15.26
C TRP A 465 34.84 0.72 13.79
N PRO A 466 36.07 0.54 13.27
CA PRO A 466 36.28 -0.07 11.96
C PRO A 466 35.98 -1.56 12.01
N LEU A 467 35.10 -2.02 11.12
CA LEU A 467 34.89 -3.42 10.82
C LEU A 467 35.89 -3.82 9.74
N VAL A 468 36.86 -4.64 10.14
CA VAL A 468 37.87 -5.19 9.23
C VAL A 468 37.53 -6.65 9.03
N ALA A 469 37.41 -7.06 7.77
CA ALA A 469 37.44 -8.49 7.45
C ALA A 469 38.87 -8.97 7.77
N ASP A 470 39.06 -9.64 8.91
CA ASP A 470 40.35 -10.26 9.23
C ASP A 470 40.65 -11.31 8.17
N GLY A 471 41.58 -10.98 7.27
CA GLY A 471 42.00 -11.86 6.19
C GLY A 471 42.85 -13.06 6.64
N ASP A 472 43.09 -13.27 7.94
CA ASP A 472 44.04 -14.29 8.41
C ASP A 472 43.85 -14.87 9.83
N ASP A 473 42.72 -14.65 10.51
CA ASP A 473 42.43 -15.42 11.74
C ASP A 473 41.66 -16.68 11.38
N GLY A 474 42.46 -17.71 11.08
CA GLY A 474 42.14 -19.10 10.76
C GLY A 474 40.66 -19.48 10.77
N ALA A 475 40.16 -19.82 9.57
CA ALA A 475 39.02 -20.71 9.33
C ALA A 475 38.18 -20.96 10.60
N VAL A 476 37.22 -20.07 10.87
CA VAL A 476 36.05 -20.46 11.65
C VAL A 476 35.36 -21.57 10.86
N GLY A 477 35.81 -22.81 11.08
CA GLY A 477 35.18 -24.04 10.58
C GLY A 477 35.07 -24.26 9.06
N GLY A 478 35.74 -23.50 8.19
CA GLY A 478 35.58 -23.65 6.74
C GLY A 478 34.23 -23.13 6.20
N GLU A 479 33.59 -22.20 6.92
CA GLU A 479 32.35 -21.55 6.49
C GLU A 479 32.62 -20.48 5.41
N GLY A 480 31.80 -20.44 4.36
CA GLY A 480 31.87 -19.43 3.29
C GLY A 480 31.31 -18.05 3.69
N ILE A 481 31.24 -17.11 2.75
CA ILE A 481 30.78 -15.71 2.97
C ILE A 481 29.48 -15.60 3.78
N ALA A 482 28.50 -16.47 3.52
CA ALA A 482 27.24 -16.47 4.27
C ALA A 482 27.41 -16.77 5.77
N GLY A 483 28.23 -17.75 6.13
CA GLY A 483 28.48 -18.10 7.53
C GLY A 483 29.22 -16.99 8.26
N LEU A 484 30.28 -16.44 7.63
CA LEU A 484 31.01 -15.28 8.16
C LEU A 484 30.10 -14.07 8.38
N ALA A 485 29.21 -13.76 7.43
CA ALA A 485 28.25 -12.66 7.56
C ALA A 485 27.36 -12.82 8.80
N ARG A 486 26.87 -14.03 9.09
CA ARG A 486 26.04 -14.27 10.29
C ARG A 486 26.84 -14.13 11.58
N VAL A 487 28.07 -14.65 11.60
CA VAL A 487 28.97 -14.53 12.77
C VAL A 487 29.27 -13.06 13.07
N GLU A 488 29.61 -12.28 12.06
CA GLU A 488 29.87 -10.85 12.23
C GLU A 488 28.61 -10.06 12.60
N LEU A 489 27.44 -10.40 12.06
CA LEU A 489 26.17 -9.82 12.48
C LEU A 489 25.89 -10.05 13.98
N ALA A 490 26.12 -11.27 14.48
CA ALA A 490 25.96 -11.59 15.90
C ALA A 490 26.97 -10.83 16.77
N ARG A 491 28.24 -10.76 16.35
CA ARG A 491 29.28 -9.99 17.04
C ARG A 491 28.94 -8.50 17.11
N VAL A 492 28.41 -7.93 16.02
CA VAL A 492 27.98 -6.53 15.97
C VAL A 492 26.78 -6.29 16.87
N LEU A 493 25.79 -7.18 16.84
CA LEU A 493 24.63 -7.10 17.73
C LEU A 493 25.06 -7.03 19.21
N GLU A 494 25.87 -8.00 19.67
CA GLU A 494 26.33 -8.07 21.06
C GLU A 494 27.09 -6.80 21.48
N ARG A 495 27.99 -6.31 20.62
CA ARG A 495 28.81 -5.14 20.94
C ARG A 495 28.00 -3.85 20.97
N VAL A 496 27.05 -3.69 20.06
CA VAL A 496 26.17 -2.51 20.03
C VAL A 496 25.21 -2.53 21.21
N GLN A 497 24.68 -3.70 21.59
CA GLN A 497 23.90 -3.86 22.83
C GLN A 497 24.72 -3.47 24.05
N ALA A 498 25.96 -3.95 24.18
CA ALA A 498 26.85 -3.57 25.28
C ALA A 498 27.13 -2.06 25.31
N PHE A 499 27.39 -1.44 24.14
CA PHE A 499 27.60 0.00 24.02
C PHE A 499 26.38 0.82 24.47
N LEU A 500 25.18 0.42 24.04
CA LEU A 500 23.95 1.16 24.33
C LEU A 500 23.44 0.94 25.77
N ALA A 501 23.77 -0.20 26.38
CA ALA A 501 23.38 -0.52 27.75
C ALA A 501 24.27 0.14 28.82
N ASP A 502 25.47 0.60 28.46
CA ASP A 502 26.39 1.25 29.41
C ASP A 502 26.04 2.74 29.61
N GLU A 503 25.52 3.08 30.79
CA GLU A 503 25.15 4.46 31.15
C GLU A 503 26.33 5.44 31.07
N ARG A 504 27.57 4.97 31.24
CA ARG A 504 28.78 5.81 31.13
C ARG A 504 29.00 6.31 29.71
N LEU A 505 28.40 5.63 28.72
CA LEU A 505 28.47 5.96 27.28
C LEU A 505 27.18 6.61 26.77
N ALA A 506 26.26 6.99 27.66
CA ALA A 506 24.98 7.59 27.28
C ALA A 506 25.13 8.82 26.37
N ASP A 507 26.20 9.60 26.60
CA ASP A 507 26.50 10.80 25.81
C ASP A 507 27.46 10.58 24.64
N THR A 508 27.99 9.37 24.51
CA THR A 508 28.97 9.00 23.49
C THR A 508 28.29 8.55 22.19
N ARG A 509 28.89 8.95 21.05
CA ARG A 509 28.46 8.55 19.71
C ARG A 509 29.31 7.39 19.18
N LEU A 510 28.67 6.37 18.61
CA LEU A 510 29.34 5.24 17.94
C LEU A 510 29.37 5.47 16.42
N VAL A 511 30.55 5.42 15.82
CA VAL A 511 30.77 5.52 14.37
C VAL A 511 31.26 4.17 13.87
N VAL A 512 30.41 3.43 13.15
CA VAL A 512 30.76 2.13 12.59
C VAL A 512 31.23 2.32 11.17
N VAL A 513 32.44 1.86 10.87
CA VAL A 513 33.10 2.06 9.58
C VAL A 513 33.26 0.72 8.86
N THR A 514 32.61 0.56 7.70
CA THR A 514 32.77 -0.59 6.80
C THR A 514 33.65 -0.22 5.61
N ARG A 515 34.09 -1.23 4.83
CA ARG A 515 34.91 -1.01 3.63
C ARG A 515 34.37 -1.75 2.41
N GLY A 516 33.66 -1.03 1.54
CA GLY A 516 33.10 -1.60 0.31
C GLY A 516 31.99 -2.61 0.60
N ALA A 517 31.25 -2.40 1.69
CA ALA A 517 30.11 -3.23 2.07
C ALA A 517 28.86 -2.93 1.23
N LEU A 518 28.84 -1.78 0.55
CA LEU A 518 27.76 -1.34 -0.34
C LEU A 518 28.34 -0.75 -1.62
N ALA A 519 27.58 -0.80 -2.72
CA ALA A 519 27.89 -0.04 -3.93
C ALA A 519 27.28 1.37 -3.81
N ALA A 520 28.14 2.38 -3.70
CA ALA A 520 27.77 3.79 -3.65
C ALA A 520 27.82 4.44 -5.04
N LEU A 521 28.60 3.88 -5.97
CA LEU A 521 28.70 4.38 -7.35
C LEU A 521 28.09 3.38 -8.35
N PRO A 522 27.53 3.85 -9.49
CA PRO A 522 27.04 2.96 -10.53
C PRO A 522 28.12 1.98 -11.02
N GLY A 523 27.82 0.68 -11.00
CA GLY A 523 28.74 -0.38 -11.44
C GLY A 523 29.85 -0.72 -10.44
N GLU A 524 29.87 -0.12 -9.25
CA GLU A 524 30.84 -0.44 -8.21
C GLU A 524 30.69 -1.89 -7.72
N GLN A 525 31.83 -2.55 -7.51
CA GLN A 525 31.88 -3.91 -6.95
C GLN A 525 31.70 -3.85 -5.44
N VAL A 526 30.75 -4.62 -4.90
CA VAL A 526 30.68 -4.88 -3.46
C VAL A 526 31.75 -5.90 -3.09
N THR A 527 32.78 -5.46 -2.37
CA THR A 527 33.93 -6.29 -1.98
C THR A 527 33.79 -6.91 -0.59
N ASP A 528 32.95 -6.34 0.27
CA ASP A 528 32.73 -6.78 1.65
C ASP A 528 31.27 -7.17 1.89
N LEU A 529 30.85 -8.27 1.27
CA LEU A 529 29.50 -8.82 1.49
C LEU A 529 29.27 -9.28 2.93
N VAL A 530 30.35 -9.59 3.68
CA VAL A 530 30.26 -10.05 5.07
C VAL A 530 29.62 -8.98 5.96
N HIS A 531 30.05 -7.72 5.80
CA HIS A 531 29.51 -6.61 6.59
C HIS A 531 28.32 -5.89 5.94
N ALA A 532 27.85 -6.30 4.75
CA ALA A 532 26.71 -5.67 4.09
C ALA A 532 25.44 -5.67 4.96
N GLY A 533 25.15 -6.80 5.61
CA GLY A 533 23.98 -6.92 6.50
C GLY A 533 24.06 -6.01 7.73
N VAL A 534 25.25 -5.62 8.18
CA VAL A 534 25.45 -4.75 9.36
C VAL A 534 24.78 -3.39 9.16
N TRP A 535 24.78 -2.87 7.93
CA TRP A 535 24.09 -1.63 7.61
C TRP A 535 22.59 -1.72 7.89
N GLY A 536 21.93 -2.81 7.50
CA GLY A 536 20.51 -3.03 7.78
C GLY A 536 20.21 -3.10 9.27
N LEU A 537 21.02 -3.85 10.01
CA LEU A 537 20.93 -3.95 11.47
C LEU A 537 21.03 -2.56 12.11
N LEU A 538 22.07 -1.82 11.77
CA LEU A 538 22.39 -0.53 12.38
C LEU A 538 21.46 0.60 11.94
N ARG A 539 20.82 0.52 10.77
CA ARG A 539 19.72 1.42 10.39
C ARG A 539 18.55 1.29 11.36
N THR A 540 18.16 0.07 11.72
CA THR A 540 17.15 -0.12 12.78
C THR A 540 17.64 0.42 14.12
N VAL A 541 18.92 0.23 14.46
CA VAL A 541 19.51 0.81 15.69
C VAL A 541 19.43 2.35 15.66
N GLN A 542 19.65 3.00 14.52
CA GLN A 542 19.50 4.46 14.38
C GLN A 542 18.07 4.91 14.62
N THR A 543 17.08 4.17 14.11
CA THR A 543 15.66 4.47 14.36
C THR A 543 15.28 4.24 15.82
N GLU A 544 15.78 3.16 16.43
CA GLU A 544 15.57 2.87 17.84
C GLU A 544 16.38 3.77 18.77
N ASN A 545 17.50 4.37 18.34
CA ASN A 545 18.37 5.22 19.16
C ASN A 545 18.90 6.41 18.35
N PRO A 546 18.04 7.41 18.04
CA PRO A 546 18.40 8.52 17.16
C PRO A 546 19.63 9.28 17.65
N GLY A 547 20.56 9.56 16.73
CA GLY A 547 21.78 10.34 16.99
C GLY A 547 22.91 9.61 17.71
N ARG A 548 22.73 8.35 18.15
CA ARG A 548 23.76 7.57 18.85
C ARG A 548 24.72 6.83 17.92
N VAL A 549 24.28 6.47 16.70
CA VAL A 549 25.06 5.65 15.76
C VAL A 549 25.18 6.36 14.40
N VAL A 550 26.39 6.39 13.85
CA VAL A 550 26.69 6.86 12.48
C VAL A 550 27.33 5.73 11.68
N LEU A 551 26.88 5.55 10.44
CA LEU A 551 27.40 4.55 9.50
C LEU A 551 28.27 5.24 8.44
N VAL A 552 29.48 4.73 8.23
CA VAL A 552 30.36 5.19 7.15
C VAL A 552 30.90 4.00 6.37
N ASP A 553 30.71 3.98 5.06
CA ASP A 553 31.37 3.00 4.18
C ASP A 553 32.50 3.71 3.43
N ALA A 554 33.74 3.37 3.73
CA ALA A 554 34.91 4.07 3.20
C ALA A 554 35.71 3.18 2.23
N ASP A 555 36.29 3.78 1.20
CA ASP A 555 37.33 3.12 0.40
C ASP A 555 38.67 3.02 1.17
N ALA A 556 39.72 2.52 0.52
CA ALA A 556 41.04 2.34 1.12
C ALA A 556 41.66 3.64 1.68
N GLU A 557 41.34 4.79 1.07
CA GLU A 557 41.90 6.10 1.42
C GLU A 557 40.93 6.93 2.29
N GLY A 558 39.66 6.53 2.37
CA GLY A 558 38.56 7.26 3.02
C GLY A 558 38.68 7.37 4.54
N TYR A 559 39.46 6.50 5.19
CA TYR A 559 39.73 6.58 6.64
C TYR A 559 40.33 7.93 7.06
N ALA A 560 41.18 8.53 6.23
CA ALA A 560 41.77 9.84 6.51
C ALA A 560 40.74 10.98 6.46
N GLN A 561 39.55 10.74 5.91
CA GLN A 561 38.51 11.74 5.70
C GLN A 561 37.33 11.62 6.65
N LEU A 562 37.35 10.63 7.57
CA LEU A 562 36.33 10.48 8.61
C LEU A 562 36.02 11.78 9.36
N PRO A 563 37.00 12.63 9.73
CA PRO A 563 36.71 13.91 10.37
C PRO A 563 35.87 14.86 9.50
N LEU A 564 36.07 14.87 8.18
CA LEU A 564 35.27 15.68 7.24
C LEU A 564 33.89 15.06 7.02
N ALA A 565 33.81 13.73 6.89
CA ALA A 565 32.56 13.01 6.74
C ALA A 565 31.61 13.25 7.93
N LEU A 566 32.12 13.17 9.16
CA LEU A 566 31.31 13.40 10.37
C LEU A 566 30.94 14.88 10.57
N ALA A 567 31.71 15.82 10.03
CA ALA A 567 31.37 17.25 10.05
C ALA A 567 30.19 17.59 9.11
N ALA A 568 29.86 16.73 8.14
CA ALA A 568 28.71 16.93 7.25
C ALA A 568 27.35 16.76 7.96
N GLY A 569 27.34 16.18 9.17
CA GLY A 569 26.13 16.06 9.99
C GLY A 569 25.15 14.97 9.56
N GLU A 570 25.52 14.14 8.59
CA GLU A 570 24.71 13.04 8.09
C GLU A 570 24.93 11.77 8.94
N THR A 571 23.90 10.92 9.06
CA THR A 571 23.95 9.70 9.88
C THR A 571 24.42 8.48 9.09
N GLN A 572 24.43 8.56 7.77
CA GLN A 572 24.85 7.50 6.85
C GLN A 572 25.62 8.12 5.68
N LEU A 573 26.88 7.73 5.48
CA LEU A 573 27.71 8.24 4.41
C LEU A 573 28.51 7.12 3.71
N ALA A 574 28.79 7.31 2.43
CA ALA A 574 29.85 6.62 1.73
C ALA A 574 30.95 7.61 1.33
N VAL A 575 32.20 7.24 1.54
CA VAL A 575 33.38 8.03 1.14
C VAL A 575 34.04 7.33 -0.04
N ARG A 576 34.05 7.99 -1.20
CA ARG A 576 34.64 7.50 -2.45
C ARG A 576 35.42 8.59 -3.14
N ASP A 577 36.70 8.40 -3.44
CA ASP A 577 37.52 9.37 -4.20
C ASP A 577 37.44 10.81 -3.66
N ARG A 578 37.41 10.96 -2.33
CA ARG A 578 37.20 12.23 -1.62
C ARG A 578 35.83 12.90 -1.73
N ARG A 579 34.84 12.20 -2.27
CA ARG A 579 33.43 12.62 -2.30
C ARG A 579 32.70 12.03 -1.09
N LEU A 580 31.82 12.85 -0.52
CA LEU A 580 30.88 12.43 0.52
C LEU A 580 29.54 12.17 -0.15
N LEU A 581 29.09 10.92 -0.10
CA LEU A 581 27.87 10.48 -0.72
C LEU A 581 26.87 10.06 0.36
N VAL A 582 25.59 10.37 0.17
CA VAL A 582 24.51 9.97 1.08
C VAL A 582 23.41 9.23 0.33
N PRO A 583 22.80 8.20 0.95
CA PRO A 583 21.74 7.45 0.29
C PRO A 583 20.44 8.27 0.28
N ARG A 584 19.78 8.29 -0.87
CA ARG A 584 18.50 8.93 -1.16
C ARG A 584 17.67 8.03 -2.07
N LEU A 585 16.36 8.00 -1.89
CA LEU A 585 15.47 7.38 -2.86
C LEU A 585 15.15 8.40 -3.96
N ALA A 586 15.31 7.97 -5.21
CA ALA A 586 14.92 8.73 -6.39
C ALA A 586 13.98 7.88 -7.23
N ARG A 587 13.04 8.50 -7.94
CA ARG A 587 12.13 7.79 -8.85
C ARG A 587 12.95 7.01 -9.89
N ALA A 588 12.65 5.72 -10.05
CA ALA A 588 13.34 4.90 -11.04
C ALA A 588 12.83 5.24 -12.44
N LEU A 589 13.71 5.76 -13.30
CA LEU A 589 13.39 5.98 -14.70
C LEU A 589 13.54 4.68 -15.49
N ALA A 590 12.63 4.45 -16.43
CA ALA A 590 12.80 3.39 -17.42
C ALA A 590 14.08 3.67 -18.22
N ALA A 591 14.93 2.65 -18.41
CA ALA A 591 16.15 2.81 -19.19
C ALA A 591 15.79 3.28 -20.61
N SER A 592 16.46 4.34 -21.10
CA SER A 592 16.26 4.82 -22.47
C SER A 592 16.76 3.76 -23.46
N SER A 593 15.83 2.92 -23.91
CA SER A 593 15.80 2.07 -25.11
C SER A 593 17.15 1.59 -25.69
N GLN A 594 17.48 0.31 -25.49
CA GLN A 594 17.83 -0.72 -26.52
C GLN A 594 18.64 -1.92 -25.97
N GLU A 595 19.18 -1.86 -24.73
CA GLU A 595 20.18 -2.87 -24.29
C GLU A 595 19.68 -3.95 -23.31
N GLN A 596 18.53 -3.80 -22.65
CA GLN A 596 18.00 -4.84 -21.75
C GLN A 596 16.75 -5.53 -22.33
N ALA A 597 16.91 -6.79 -22.76
CA ALA A 597 15.77 -7.63 -23.08
C ALA A 597 15.04 -8.03 -21.79
N ALA A 598 13.70 -8.04 -21.83
CA ALA A 598 12.89 -8.57 -20.74
C ALA A 598 13.31 -10.02 -20.42
N PRO A 599 13.23 -10.45 -19.15
CA PRO A 599 13.52 -11.83 -18.80
C PRO A 599 12.64 -12.82 -19.58
N ARG A 600 13.23 -13.93 -20.01
CA ARG A 600 12.53 -14.96 -20.78
C ARG A 600 12.07 -16.06 -19.85
N TRP A 601 10.81 -16.00 -19.45
CA TRP A 601 10.22 -16.91 -18.48
C TRP A 601 9.77 -18.25 -19.09
N ASP A 602 9.72 -18.35 -20.42
CA ASP A 602 9.19 -19.46 -21.20
C ASP A 602 10.26 -20.44 -21.75
N GLU A 603 11.54 -20.05 -21.76
CA GLU A 603 12.63 -20.83 -22.39
C GLU A 603 13.18 -21.99 -21.53
N GLY A 604 12.84 -22.08 -20.24
CA GLY A 604 13.45 -23.07 -19.34
C GLY A 604 12.65 -23.29 -18.05
N THR A 605 13.35 -23.70 -17.00
CA THR A 605 12.76 -23.92 -15.67
C THR A 605 12.91 -22.68 -14.79
N VAL A 606 11.80 -22.19 -14.23
CA VAL A 606 11.80 -21.11 -13.24
C VAL A 606 11.85 -21.70 -11.84
N LEU A 607 12.92 -21.42 -11.11
CA LEU A 607 13.11 -21.83 -9.72
C LEU A 607 12.50 -20.78 -8.78
N VAL A 608 11.53 -21.16 -7.95
CA VAL A 608 10.93 -20.25 -6.95
C VAL A 608 11.09 -20.83 -5.55
N THR A 609 11.81 -20.14 -4.67
CA THR A 609 11.92 -20.53 -3.26
C THR A 609 10.88 -19.80 -2.43
N GLY A 610 10.27 -20.47 -1.44
CA GLY A 610 9.19 -19.87 -0.66
C GLY A 610 7.86 -19.82 -1.43
N ALA A 611 7.75 -20.62 -2.50
CA ALA A 611 6.62 -20.66 -3.43
C ALA A 611 5.27 -20.96 -2.75
N THR A 612 5.29 -21.73 -1.66
CA THR A 612 4.07 -22.05 -0.90
C THR A 612 3.61 -20.92 0.01
N GLY A 613 4.40 -19.86 0.20
CA GLY A 613 3.98 -18.66 0.93
C GLY A 613 3.08 -17.75 0.10
N THR A 614 2.35 -16.83 0.74
CA THR A 614 1.38 -15.96 0.07
C THR A 614 1.96 -15.23 -1.15
N LEU A 615 3.11 -14.57 -0.99
CA LEU A 615 3.76 -13.82 -2.08
C LEU A 615 4.28 -14.75 -3.19
N GLY A 616 4.84 -15.91 -2.81
CA GLY A 616 5.30 -16.91 -3.77
C GLY A 616 4.17 -17.43 -4.67
N ARG A 617 2.98 -17.67 -4.11
CA ARG A 617 1.81 -18.08 -4.87
C ARG A 617 1.35 -17.01 -5.86
N ILE A 618 1.21 -15.76 -5.41
CA ILE A 618 0.83 -14.62 -6.27
C ILE A 618 1.79 -14.52 -7.44
N LEU A 619 3.10 -14.54 -7.16
CA LEU A 619 4.14 -14.49 -8.18
C LEU A 619 4.04 -15.66 -9.17
N THR A 620 3.95 -16.90 -8.68
CA THR A 620 3.91 -18.07 -9.60
C THR A 620 2.69 -18.04 -10.51
N ARG A 621 1.53 -17.58 -10.04
CA ARG A 621 0.34 -17.39 -10.88
C ARG A 621 0.58 -16.33 -11.94
N HIS A 622 1.15 -15.18 -11.56
CA HIS A 622 1.50 -14.09 -12.47
C HIS A 622 2.47 -14.55 -13.57
N LEU A 623 3.54 -15.27 -13.20
CA LEU A 623 4.53 -15.77 -14.16
C LEU A 623 3.93 -16.76 -15.18
N VAL A 624 3.00 -17.61 -14.79
CA VAL A 624 2.37 -18.57 -15.72
C VAL A 624 1.33 -17.88 -16.61
N ALA A 625 0.50 -17.01 -16.04
CA ALA A 625 -0.60 -16.35 -16.72
C ALA A 625 -0.14 -15.25 -17.69
N GLU A 626 0.73 -14.35 -17.23
CA GLU A 626 1.12 -13.15 -17.98
C GLU A 626 2.42 -13.34 -18.76
N HIS A 627 3.37 -14.12 -18.22
CA HIS A 627 4.70 -14.32 -18.82
C HIS A 627 4.92 -15.67 -19.47
N GLY A 628 3.89 -16.52 -19.50
CA GLY A 628 3.94 -17.79 -20.21
C GLY A 628 4.89 -18.83 -19.61
N ALA A 629 5.28 -18.71 -18.34
CA ALA A 629 6.16 -19.70 -17.70
C ALA A 629 5.53 -21.10 -17.75
N ARG A 630 6.24 -22.08 -18.31
CA ARG A 630 5.73 -23.45 -18.52
C ARG A 630 6.33 -24.50 -17.60
N ARG A 631 7.47 -24.24 -16.97
CA ARG A 631 8.13 -25.20 -16.09
C ARG A 631 8.56 -24.50 -14.81
N LEU A 632 8.05 -24.97 -13.68
CA LEU A 632 8.30 -24.39 -12.37
C LEU A 632 8.92 -25.43 -11.44
N LEU A 633 10.04 -25.09 -10.81
CA LEU A 633 10.59 -25.82 -9.67
C LEU A 633 10.32 -25.01 -8.39
N LEU A 634 9.35 -25.47 -7.60
CA LEU A 634 8.88 -24.79 -6.39
C LEU A 634 9.53 -25.40 -5.15
N LEU A 635 10.41 -24.64 -4.50
CA LEU A 635 11.10 -25.07 -3.28
C LEU A 635 10.37 -24.57 -2.04
N SER A 636 10.11 -25.48 -1.11
CA SER A 636 9.69 -25.16 0.25
C SER A 636 10.19 -26.22 1.22
N ARG A 637 10.30 -25.89 2.52
CA ARG A 637 10.74 -26.84 3.56
C ARG A 637 9.89 -28.12 3.61
N ARG A 638 8.60 -28.03 3.29
CA ARG A 638 7.65 -29.16 3.29
C ARG A 638 7.45 -29.76 1.90
N GLY A 639 7.95 -29.13 0.83
CA GLY A 639 7.75 -29.57 -0.54
C GLY A 639 6.27 -29.77 -0.88
N ALA A 640 5.94 -30.95 -1.42
CA ALA A 640 4.58 -31.36 -1.75
C ALA A 640 3.67 -31.56 -0.52
N ASP A 641 4.23 -31.74 0.69
CA ASP A 641 3.45 -31.93 1.92
C ASP A 641 2.97 -30.59 2.54
N ALA A 642 3.18 -29.46 1.86
CA ALA A 642 2.62 -28.19 2.31
C ALA A 642 1.08 -28.20 2.12
N PRO A 643 0.29 -27.71 3.10
CA PRO A 643 -1.18 -27.80 3.06
C PRO A 643 -1.85 -27.25 1.79
N GLU A 644 -1.19 -26.32 1.08
CA GLU A 644 -1.71 -25.65 -0.12
C GLU A 644 -0.98 -26.08 -1.41
N ALA A 645 -0.01 -27.01 -1.34
CA ALA A 645 0.81 -27.40 -2.50
C ALA A 645 -0.01 -28.06 -3.61
N ASP A 646 -0.89 -29.01 -3.26
CA ASP A 646 -1.73 -29.72 -4.24
C ASP A 646 -2.72 -28.77 -4.94
N ALA A 647 -3.33 -27.85 -4.19
CA ALA A 647 -4.23 -26.85 -4.75
C ALA A 647 -3.49 -25.89 -5.71
N LEU A 648 -2.29 -25.43 -5.32
CA LEU A 648 -1.44 -24.57 -6.16
C LEU A 648 -0.98 -25.31 -7.41
N ARG A 649 -0.55 -26.57 -7.29
CA ARG A 649 -0.18 -27.44 -8.41
C ARG A 649 -1.31 -27.53 -9.42
N ALA A 650 -2.50 -27.94 -8.98
CA ALA A 650 -3.65 -28.13 -9.84
C ALA A 650 -4.12 -26.82 -10.49
N GLU A 651 -3.92 -25.68 -9.83
CA GLU A 651 -4.19 -24.37 -10.41
C GLU A 651 -3.21 -24.01 -11.52
N LEU A 652 -1.90 -24.10 -11.26
CA LEU A 652 -0.86 -23.74 -12.23
C LEU A 652 -0.85 -24.72 -13.42
N GLU A 653 -1.15 -26.00 -13.21
CA GLU A 653 -1.30 -27.00 -14.28
C GLU A 653 -2.51 -26.71 -15.17
N ARG A 654 -3.63 -26.22 -14.62
CA ARG A 654 -4.77 -25.74 -15.43
C ARG A 654 -4.43 -24.51 -16.27
N LEU A 655 -3.50 -23.68 -15.81
CA LEU A 655 -2.96 -22.55 -16.55
C LEU A 655 -1.85 -22.96 -17.56
N GLY A 656 -1.53 -24.25 -17.66
CA GLY A 656 -0.63 -24.81 -18.67
C GLY A 656 0.83 -24.96 -18.22
N ALA A 657 1.14 -24.85 -16.93
CA ALA A 657 2.50 -25.07 -16.41
C ALA A 657 2.71 -26.50 -15.88
N GLN A 658 3.91 -27.04 -16.07
CA GLN A 658 4.40 -28.22 -15.38
C GLN A 658 5.07 -27.81 -14.07
N VAL A 659 4.59 -28.33 -12.94
CA VAL A 659 5.06 -27.92 -11.62
C VAL A 659 5.75 -29.08 -10.91
N SER A 660 6.97 -28.86 -10.45
CA SER A 660 7.69 -29.79 -9.57
C SER A 660 7.88 -29.15 -8.20
N PHE A 661 7.52 -29.87 -7.15
CA PHE A 661 7.78 -29.43 -5.78
C PHE A 661 8.94 -30.22 -5.21
N ALA A 662 9.92 -29.54 -4.64
CA ALA A 662 11.00 -30.18 -3.90
C ALA A 662 11.01 -29.71 -2.44
N ALA A 663 11.05 -30.69 -1.53
CA ALA A 663 11.17 -30.46 -0.09
C ALA A 663 12.61 -30.05 0.25
N CYS A 664 12.91 -28.77 0.08
CA CYS A 664 14.25 -28.23 0.17
C CYS A 664 14.26 -26.93 0.99
N ASP A 665 15.17 -26.87 1.97
CA ASP A 665 15.60 -25.61 2.56
C ASP A 665 16.78 -25.09 1.73
N ALA A 666 16.62 -23.94 1.08
CA ALA A 666 17.67 -23.36 0.23
C ALA A 666 18.91 -22.93 1.04
N ALA A 667 18.79 -22.75 2.35
CA ALA A 667 19.94 -22.51 3.24
C ALA A 667 20.82 -23.76 3.42
N ASP A 668 20.31 -24.97 3.11
CA ASP A 668 21.11 -26.19 3.05
C ASP A 668 21.68 -26.37 1.63
N ARG A 669 22.98 -26.07 1.47
CA ARG A 669 23.68 -26.15 0.18
C ARG A 669 23.59 -27.53 -0.45
N GLY A 670 23.70 -28.60 0.34
CA GLY A 670 23.71 -29.97 -0.17
C GLY A 670 22.35 -30.37 -0.72
N ARG A 671 21.27 -30.04 0.01
CA ARG A 671 19.90 -30.29 -0.46
C ARG A 671 19.55 -29.46 -1.69
N LEU A 672 19.96 -28.19 -1.72
CA LEU A 672 19.73 -27.33 -2.87
C LEU A 672 20.47 -27.85 -4.12
N ALA A 673 21.73 -28.28 -3.97
CA ALA A 673 22.47 -28.90 -5.06
C ALA A 673 21.78 -30.17 -5.57
N GLY A 674 21.26 -31.01 -4.66
CA GLY A 674 20.47 -32.19 -5.01
C GLY A 674 19.21 -31.84 -5.81
N ALA A 675 18.43 -30.86 -5.34
CA ALA A 675 17.21 -30.42 -6.03
C ALA A 675 17.49 -29.81 -7.42
N LEU A 676 18.62 -29.10 -7.59
CA LEU A 676 19.03 -28.56 -8.89
C LEU A 676 19.50 -29.66 -9.84
N ALA A 677 20.13 -30.72 -9.34
CA ALA A 677 20.60 -31.85 -10.16
C ALA A 677 19.44 -32.71 -10.71
N GLU A 678 18.24 -32.61 -10.14
CA GLU A 678 17.03 -33.28 -10.65
C GLU A 678 16.38 -32.55 -11.83
N VAL A 679 16.82 -31.32 -12.14
CA VAL A 679 16.29 -30.54 -13.27
C VAL A 679 16.82 -31.13 -14.59
N PRO A 680 15.96 -31.43 -15.58
CA PRO A 680 16.40 -31.99 -16.87
C PRO A 680 17.35 -31.04 -17.62
N GLU A 681 18.43 -31.58 -18.19
CA GLU A 681 19.39 -30.81 -19.01
C GLU A 681 18.75 -30.16 -20.25
N GLU A 682 17.66 -30.74 -20.78
CA GLU A 682 16.90 -30.17 -21.90
C GLU A 682 16.21 -28.85 -21.53
N PHE A 683 15.82 -28.69 -20.25
CA PHE A 683 15.11 -27.52 -19.73
C PHE A 683 15.82 -26.99 -18.47
N PRO A 684 17.04 -26.45 -18.62
CA PRO A 684 17.83 -26.00 -17.49
C PRO A 684 17.14 -24.86 -16.73
N VAL A 685 17.60 -24.58 -15.51
CA VAL A 685 17.13 -23.41 -14.77
C VAL A 685 17.61 -22.15 -15.50
N THR A 686 16.65 -21.32 -15.94
CA THR A 686 16.89 -20.06 -16.67
C THR A 686 16.46 -18.84 -15.85
N ALA A 687 15.69 -19.02 -14.78
CA ALA A 687 15.33 -17.95 -13.88
C ALA A 687 15.24 -18.42 -12.42
N VAL A 688 15.63 -17.55 -11.50
CA VAL A 688 15.54 -17.79 -10.05
C VAL A 688 14.75 -16.64 -9.42
N VAL A 689 13.75 -16.96 -8.59
CA VAL A 689 13.08 -16.00 -7.72
C VAL A 689 13.08 -16.47 -6.27
N HIS A 690 13.69 -15.67 -5.40
CA HIS A 690 13.81 -15.96 -3.98
C HIS A 690 12.80 -15.14 -3.17
N THR A 691 11.71 -15.79 -2.73
CA THR A 691 10.67 -15.17 -1.88
C THR A 691 10.65 -15.72 -0.46
N ALA A 692 11.63 -16.54 -0.07
CA ALA A 692 11.66 -17.14 1.26
C ALA A 692 12.08 -16.10 2.31
N GLY A 693 11.38 -16.10 3.45
CA GLY A 693 11.65 -15.21 4.56
C GLY A 693 10.87 -15.62 5.80
N VAL A 694 11.38 -15.24 6.96
CA VAL A 694 10.75 -15.42 8.27
C VAL A 694 10.85 -14.07 8.99
N LEU A 695 9.81 -13.72 9.74
CA LEU A 695 9.82 -12.58 10.65
C LEU A 695 9.89 -13.06 12.09
N ASP A 696 10.64 -12.33 12.91
CA ASP A 696 10.67 -12.47 14.36
C ASP A 696 11.05 -11.10 14.95
N ASP A 697 10.11 -10.16 14.85
CA ASP A 697 10.32 -8.76 15.18
C ASP A 697 10.48 -8.59 16.70
N THR A 698 11.49 -7.81 17.10
CA THR A 698 11.78 -7.49 18.48
C THR A 698 12.72 -6.29 18.56
N VAL A 699 12.55 -5.46 19.60
CA VAL A 699 13.47 -4.34 19.86
C VAL A 699 14.89 -4.84 20.11
N LEU A 700 15.88 -3.99 19.86
CA LEU A 700 17.29 -4.35 19.92
C LEU A 700 17.68 -4.99 21.26
N SER A 701 17.15 -4.53 22.39
CA SER A 701 17.46 -5.07 23.72
C SER A 701 16.97 -6.51 23.94
N GLY A 702 15.94 -6.95 23.20
CA GLY A 702 15.37 -8.30 23.26
C GLY A 702 15.84 -9.23 22.12
N LEU A 703 16.68 -8.73 21.21
CA LEU A 703 17.20 -9.51 20.09
C LEU A 703 18.40 -10.35 20.54
N THR A 704 18.26 -11.68 20.53
CA THR A 704 19.37 -12.60 20.80
C THR A 704 20.03 -13.06 19.51
N ALA A 705 21.25 -13.60 19.61
CA ALA A 705 21.97 -14.15 18.46
C ALA A 705 21.18 -15.28 17.76
N GLU A 706 20.44 -16.09 18.51
CA GLU A 706 19.61 -17.18 17.96
C GLU A 706 18.40 -16.64 17.19
N ARG A 707 17.72 -15.60 17.70
CA ARG A 707 16.60 -14.94 17.02
C ARG A 707 17.07 -14.20 15.77
N LEU A 708 18.27 -13.62 15.83
CA LEU A 708 18.93 -13.03 14.67
C LEU A 708 19.21 -14.11 13.60
N ASP A 709 19.91 -15.19 13.96
CA ASP A 709 20.28 -16.29 13.05
C ASP A 709 19.06 -16.90 12.36
N ALA A 710 17.99 -17.17 13.12
CA ALA A 710 16.76 -17.76 12.61
C ALA A 710 16.10 -16.94 11.49
N VAL A 711 16.24 -15.61 11.52
CA VAL A 711 15.69 -14.69 10.50
C VAL A 711 16.65 -14.47 9.34
N VAL A 712 17.95 -14.34 9.60
CA VAL A 712 18.92 -14.04 8.54
C VAL A 712 19.30 -15.28 7.73
N ARG A 713 19.38 -16.47 8.32
CA ARG A 713 19.74 -17.73 7.64
C ARG A 713 18.90 -18.02 6.38
N PRO A 714 17.55 -17.98 6.40
CA PRO A 714 16.75 -18.25 5.20
C PRO A 714 16.88 -17.19 4.10
N LYS A 715 17.53 -16.04 4.36
CA LYS A 715 17.83 -15.00 3.37
C LYS A 715 19.29 -15.07 2.91
N ILE A 716 20.24 -14.97 3.85
CA ILE A 716 21.67 -14.88 3.57
C ILE A 716 22.19 -16.18 2.96
N ASP A 717 22.09 -17.30 3.67
CA ASP A 717 22.60 -18.59 3.18
C ASP A 717 21.87 -19.05 1.93
N ALA A 718 20.54 -18.90 1.91
CA ALA A 718 19.74 -19.30 0.76
C ALA A 718 20.16 -18.54 -0.50
N ALA A 719 20.26 -17.21 -0.43
CA ALA A 719 20.64 -16.39 -1.58
C ALA A 719 22.09 -16.61 -2.00
N TRP A 720 23.01 -16.80 -1.04
CA TRP A 720 24.40 -17.14 -1.33
C TRP A 720 24.54 -18.51 -1.99
N ASN A 721 23.84 -19.53 -1.49
CA ASN A 721 23.83 -20.86 -2.10
C ASN A 721 23.22 -20.83 -3.49
N LEU A 722 22.10 -20.12 -3.68
CA LEU A 722 21.49 -19.90 -4.99
C LEU A 722 22.49 -19.22 -5.93
N HIS A 723 23.21 -18.18 -5.47
CA HIS A 723 24.21 -17.51 -6.28
C HIS A 723 25.31 -18.48 -6.74
N GLU A 724 25.94 -19.19 -5.81
CA GLU A 724 27.06 -20.08 -6.09
C GLU A 724 26.67 -21.30 -6.93
N LEU A 725 25.49 -21.88 -6.70
CA LEU A 725 25.03 -23.07 -7.43
C LEU A 725 24.44 -22.75 -8.80
N THR A 726 24.09 -21.49 -9.09
CA THR A 726 23.47 -21.09 -10.37
C THR A 726 24.29 -20.12 -11.21
N ARG A 727 25.41 -19.58 -10.70
CA ARG A 727 26.28 -18.62 -11.43
C ARG A 727 26.80 -19.09 -12.79
N HIS A 728 26.86 -20.40 -13.01
CA HIS A 728 27.33 -21.00 -14.27
C HIS A 728 26.19 -21.31 -15.25
N LEU A 729 24.93 -21.14 -14.82
CA LEU A 729 23.74 -21.38 -15.63
C LEU A 729 23.39 -20.13 -16.46
N PRO A 730 22.75 -20.29 -17.62
CA PRO A 730 22.37 -19.18 -18.51
C PRO A 730 21.11 -18.47 -17.98
N LEU A 731 21.19 -17.89 -16.78
CA LEU A 731 20.05 -17.21 -16.19
C LEU A 731 19.72 -15.93 -16.98
N SER A 732 18.44 -15.71 -17.28
CA SER A 732 17.91 -14.41 -17.72
C SER A 732 17.42 -13.55 -16.56
N ALA A 733 17.10 -14.16 -15.42
CA ALA A 733 16.66 -13.46 -14.20
C ALA A 733 17.17 -14.11 -12.92
N PHE A 734 17.53 -13.28 -11.95
CA PHE A 734 17.79 -13.67 -10.57
C PHE A 734 17.17 -12.61 -9.66
N VAL A 735 15.95 -12.85 -9.19
CA VAL A 735 15.18 -11.87 -8.44
C VAL A 735 15.14 -12.26 -6.97
N VAL A 736 15.46 -11.35 -6.07
CA VAL A 736 15.39 -11.57 -4.62
C VAL A 736 14.37 -10.61 -4.00
N TYR A 737 13.47 -11.14 -3.18
CA TYR A 737 12.50 -10.32 -2.44
C TYR A 737 13.17 -9.82 -1.16
N SER A 738 13.47 -8.53 -1.17
CA SER A 738 13.95 -7.75 -0.05
C SER A 738 12.77 -7.00 0.59
N SER A 739 13.04 -6.05 1.47
CA SER A 739 12.03 -5.19 2.09
C SER A 739 12.57 -3.78 2.31
N LEU A 740 11.68 -2.79 2.24
CA LEU A 740 12.00 -1.41 2.62
C LEU A 740 12.61 -1.30 4.02
N ALA A 741 12.31 -2.24 4.94
CA ALA A 741 12.93 -2.31 6.26
C ALA A 741 14.47 -2.33 6.20
N GLY A 742 15.08 -2.95 5.17
CA GLY A 742 16.54 -2.92 4.98
C GLY A 742 17.10 -1.56 4.56
N LEU A 743 16.29 -0.74 3.88
CA LEU A 743 16.67 0.59 3.40
C LEU A 743 16.44 1.68 4.44
N ILE A 744 15.30 1.63 5.15
CA ILE A 744 14.89 2.67 6.11
C ILE A 744 15.22 2.33 7.57
N GLY A 745 15.32 1.03 7.91
CA GLY A 745 15.58 0.57 9.28
C GLY A 745 14.38 0.73 10.22
N ASN A 746 13.33 -0.07 10.04
CA ASN A 746 12.18 -0.02 10.94
C ASN A 746 12.56 -0.46 12.36
N ALA A 747 12.04 0.24 13.37
CA ALA A 747 12.19 -0.15 14.77
C ALA A 747 11.62 -1.57 14.99
N GLY A 748 12.35 -2.39 15.74
CA GLY A 748 11.99 -3.78 16.02
C GLY A 748 12.35 -4.78 14.92
N GLN A 749 12.91 -4.35 13.79
CA GLN A 749 13.17 -5.22 12.63
C GLN A 749 14.66 -5.39 12.30
N ALA A 750 15.55 -5.26 13.28
CA ALA A 750 17.01 -5.24 13.05
C ALA A 750 17.54 -6.51 12.37
N ASN A 751 17.04 -7.69 12.78
CA ASN A 751 17.36 -8.98 12.17
C ASN A 751 16.86 -9.08 10.72
N TYR A 752 15.62 -8.68 10.45
CA TYR A 752 15.01 -8.70 9.12
C TYR A 752 15.68 -7.69 8.18
N ALA A 753 15.94 -6.47 8.66
CA ALA A 753 16.65 -5.43 7.93
C ALA A 753 18.07 -5.87 7.55
N ALA A 754 18.78 -6.56 8.45
CA ALA A 754 20.10 -7.12 8.18
C ALA A 754 20.09 -8.13 7.02
N GLY A 755 19.17 -9.10 7.06
CA GLY A 755 19.04 -10.10 6.00
C GLY A 755 18.69 -9.47 4.65
N ASN A 756 17.78 -8.49 4.62
CA ASN A 756 17.38 -7.79 3.41
C ASN A 756 18.51 -6.94 2.80
N THR A 757 19.30 -6.26 3.64
CA THR A 757 20.44 -5.45 3.15
C THR A 757 21.53 -6.32 2.54
N PHE A 758 21.76 -7.53 3.07
CA PHE A 758 22.65 -8.51 2.44
C PHE A 758 22.13 -8.92 1.05
N LEU A 759 20.81 -9.15 0.89
CA LEU A 759 20.21 -9.46 -0.42
C LEU A 759 20.41 -8.33 -1.43
N ASP A 760 20.23 -7.08 -0.98
CA ASP A 760 20.43 -5.88 -1.81
C ASP A 760 21.89 -5.80 -2.29
N ALA A 761 22.84 -5.97 -1.38
CA ALA A 761 24.27 -5.96 -1.70
C ALA A 761 24.68 -7.16 -2.59
N LEU A 762 24.09 -8.33 -2.40
CA LEU A 762 24.32 -9.49 -3.27
C LEU A 762 23.82 -9.23 -4.71
N ALA A 763 22.69 -8.54 -4.87
CA ALA A 763 22.19 -8.17 -6.19
C ALA A 763 23.15 -7.21 -6.90
N GLN A 764 23.69 -6.22 -6.19
CA GLN A 764 24.74 -5.34 -6.70
C GLN A 764 26.01 -6.10 -7.07
N HIS A 765 26.48 -6.99 -6.18
CA HIS A 765 27.65 -7.85 -6.42
C HIS A 765 27.51 -8.70 -7.69
N ARG A 766 26.36 -9.35 -7.88
CA ARG A 766 26.09 -10.14 -9.09
C ARG A 766 26.09 -9.29 -10.36
N ARG A 767 25.42 -8.13 -10.33
CA ARG A 767 25.37 -7.21 -11.47
C ARG A 767 26.75 -6.70 -11.86
N ALA A 768 27.58 -6.39 -10.88
CA ALA A 768 28.95 -5.94 -11.12
C ALA A 768 29.80 -7.04 -11.78
N GLN A 769 29.47 -8.32 -11.61
CA GLN A 769 30.09 -9.45 -12.32
C GLN A 769 29.47 -9.75 -13.70
N GLY A 770 28.52 -8.92 -14.17
CA GLY A 770 27.80 -9.16 -15.42
C GLY A 770 26.73 -10.24 -15.34
N LEU A 771 26.41 -10.74 -14.14
CA LEU A 771 25.34 -11.70 -13.92
C LEU A 771 24.00 -10.97 -13.68
N PRO A 772 22.86 -11.52 -14.11
CA PRO A 772 21.57 -10.93 -13.78
C PRO A 772 21.34 -10.97 -12.28
N ALA A 773 20.82 -9.87 -11.74
CA ALA A 773 20.24 -9.80 -10.41
C ALA A 773 19.36 -8.54 -10.23
N THR A 774 18.25 -8.69 -9.52
CA THR A 774 17.41 -7.58 -9.08
C THR A 774 16.90 -7.87 -7.67
N SER A 775 17.19 -6.97 -6.73
CA SER A 775 16.57 -6.96 -5.40
C SER A 775 15.38 -6.02 -5.39
N LEU A 776 14.23 -6.53 -4.95
CA LEU A 776 12.99 -5.76 -4.82
C LEU A 776 12.70 -5.55 -3.34
N ALA A 777 13.01 -4.36 -2.83
CA ALA A 777 12.73 -3.94 -1.46
C ALA A 777 11.24 -3.55 -1.35
N TRP A 778 10.39 -4.55 -1.11
CA TRP A 778 8.95 -4.38 -1.04
C TRP A 778 8.49 -3.56 0.18
N GLY A 779 7.51 -2.70 -0.06
CA GLY A 779 6.75 -1.99 0.96
C GLY A 779 5.65 -2.86 1.54
N LEU A 780 4.66 -2.21 2.16
CA LEU A 780 3.52 -2.91 2.75
C LEU A 780 2.59 -3.46 1.65
N TRP A 781 2.24 -4.74 1.72
CA TRP A 781 1.23 -5.35 0.84
C TRP A 781 -0.15 -5.32 1.50
N SER A 782 -1.21 -5.06 0.72
CA SER A 782 -2.59 -4.99 1.24
C SER A 782 -3.14 -6.35 1.64
N GLN A 783 -2.70 -7.42 1.00
CA GLN A 783 -3.11 -8.78 1.33
C GLN A 783 -2.42 -9.25 2.62
N THR A 784 -3.20 -9.79 3.54
CA THR A 784 -2.70 -10.44 4.76
C THR A 784 -1.98 -11.73 4.38
N SER A 785 -0.66 -11.64 4.30
CA SER A 785 0.24 -12.78 4.22
C SER A 785 0.54 -13.32 5.61
N THR A 786 1.19 -14.47 5.74
CA THR A 786 1.74 -14.90 7.05
C THR A 786 2.75 -13.91 7.62
N ILE A 787 3.29 -13.01 6.78
CA ILE A 787 4.27 -11.96 7.12
C ILE A 787 3.56 -10.64 7.51
N SER A 788 2.47 -10.26 6.84
CA SER A 788 1.69 -9.04 7.16
C SER A 788 0.49 -9.27 8.08
N GLY A 789 0.06 -10.51 8.27
CA GLY A 789 -1.10 -10.90 9.08
C GLY A 789 -0.88 -10.83 10.59
N GLN A 790 0.31 -10.46 11.05
CA GLN A 790 0.61 -10.17 12.45
C GLN A 790 0.58 -8.66 12.79
N LEU A 791 0.37 -7.79 11.80
CA LEU A 791 0.35 -6.34 12.01
C LEU A 791 -0.98 -5.92 12.65
N THR A 792 -0.90 -5.14 13.73
CA THR A 792 -2.04 -4.51 14.39
C THR A 792 -2.49 -3.25 13.62
N ASP A 793 -3.68 -2.73 13.92
CA ASP A 793 -4.12 -1.42 13.40
C ASP A 793 -3.14 -0.29 13.75
N THR A 794 -2.46 -0.40 14.88
CA THR A 794 -1.43 0.53 15.34
C THR A 794 -0.20 0.48 14.42
N ASP A 795 0.23 -0.71 14.00
CA ASP A 795 1.34 -0.89 13.06
C ASP A 795 1.03 -0.30 11.69
N LEU A 796 -0.20 -0.49 11.20
CA LEU A 796 -0.64 0.08 9.92
C LEU A 796 -0.65 1.61 9.95
N ARG A 797 -1.16 2.22 11.04
CA ARG A 797 -1.12 3.68 11.21
C ARG A 797 0.31 4.20 11.31
N ARG A 798 1.21 3.46 11.96
CA ARG A 798 2.63 3.80 12.03
C ARG A 798 3.28 3.80 10.64
N ILE A 799 3.04 2.77 9.83
CA ILE A 799 3.56 2.70 8.46
C ILE A 799 2.99 3.84 7.60
N ALA A 800 1.69 4.14 7.73
CA ALA A 800 1.07 5.27 7.05
C ALA A 800 1.71 6.63 7.44
N ARG A 801 2.08 6.80 8.72
CA ARG A 801 2.83 7.98 9.19
C ARG A 801 4.25 8.08 8.63
N LEU A 802 4.84 7.01 8.10
CA LEU A 802 6.11 7.10 7.35
C LEU A 802 5.90 7.54 5.90
N GLY A 803 4.66 7.91 5.52
CA GLY A 803 4.29 8.22 4.14
C GLY A 803 4.21 6.98 3.25
N LEU A 804 4.16 5.76 3.81
CA LEU A 804 4.09 4.52 3.04
C LEU A 804 2.62 4.06 2.90
N ARG A 805 2.22 3.72 1.67
CA ARG A 805 0.87 3.18 1.38
C ARG A 805 0.93 1.69 1.07
N ALA A 806 -0.15 0.98 1.41
CA ALA A 806 -0.27 -0.44 1.11
C ALA A 806 -0.42 -0.67 -0.41
N LEU A 807 0.25 -1.72 -0.92
CA LEU A 807 0.25 -2.14 -2.31
C LEU A 807 -0.77 -3.26 -2.54
N PRO A 808 -1.80 -3.04 -3.39
CA PRO A 808 -2.59 -4.12 -3.98
C PRO A 808 -1.71 -5.09 -4.77
N SER A 809 -2.09 -6.37 -4.82
CA SER A 809 -1.20 -7.40 -5.37
C SER A 809 -1.11 -7.41 -6.89
N ASP A 810 -2.19 -7.04 -7.58
CA ASP A 810 -2.21 -6.79 -9.02
C ASP A 810 -1.31 -5.60 -9.39
N GLU A 811 -1.34 -4.54 -8.59
CA GLU A 811 -0.45 -3.40 -8.76
C GLU A 811 1.01 -3.75 -8.43
N ALA A 812 1.24 -4.52 -7.36
CA ALA A 812 2.57 -5.01 -7.02
C ALA A 812 3.17 -5.88 -8.14
N MET A 813 2.37 -6.74 -8.80
CA MET A 813 2.84 -7.51 -9.95
C MET A 813 3.10 -6.64 -11.18
N SER A 814 2.29 -5.59 -11.39
CA SER A 814 2.60 -4.59 -12.43
C SER A 814 3.95 -3.88 -12.16
N LEU A 815 4.24 -3.56 -10.89
CA LEU A 815 5.52 -2.97 -10.49
C LEU A 815 6.68 -3.98 -10.57
N PHE A 816 6.44 -5.26 -10.30
CA PHE A 816 7.41 -6.34 -10.53
C PHE A 816 7.85 -6.38 -12.00
N ASP A 817 6.89 -6.33 -12.92
CA ASP A 817 7.18 -6.35 -14.36
C ASP A 817 7.98 -5.11 -14.78
N ALA A 818 7.55 -3.93 -14.34
CA ALA A 818 8.23 -2.67 -14.63
C ALA A 818 9.65 -2.64 -14.04
N ALA A 819 9.85 -3.16 -12.83
CA ALA A 819 11.14 -3.18 -12.15
C ALA A 819 12.22 -3.90 -12.97
N LEU A 820 11.84 -5.01 -13.62
CA LEU A 820 12.74 -5.82 -14.44
C LEU A 820 13.21 -5.10 -15.71
N LEU A 821 12.52 -4.04 -16.13
CA LEU A 821 12.88 -3.22 -17.30
C LEU A 821 13.79 -2.04 -16.97
N THR A 822 13.96 -1.68 -15.70
CA THR A 822 14.75 -0.50 -15.27
C THR A 822 16.27 -0.73 -15.28
N ALA A 823 16.71 -1.99 -15.39
CA ALA A 823 18.09 -2.41 -15.28
C ALA A 823 18.80 -2.08 -13.94
N GLN A 824 18.09 -1.61 -12.90
CA GLN A 824 18.68 -1.33 -11.58
C GLN A 824 18.87 -2.61 -10.74
N PRO A 825 19.98 -2.73 -9.97
CA PRO A 825 20.22 -3.88 -9.09
C PRO A 825 19.31 -3.91 -7.86
N VAL A 826 18.90 -2.74 -7.35
CA VAL A 826 18.11 -2.60 -6.12
C VAL A 826 17.03 -1.55 -6.35
N LEU A 827 15.78 -1.92 -6.10
CA LEU A 827 14.63 -1.04 -6.23
C LEU A 827 13.76 -1.14 -4.97
N ALA A 828 13.41 -0.01 -4.39
CA ALA A 828 12.30 0.09 -3.45
C ALA A 828 10.98 0.08 -4.23
N VAL A 829 10.07 -0.81 -3.82
CA VAL A 829 8.78 -1.00 -4.46
C VAL A 829 7.68 -0.70 -3.46
N THR A 830 7.15 0.52 -3.52
CA THR A 830 6.15 1.04 -2.58
C THR A 830 5.46 2.25 -3.17
N TYR A 831 4.24 2.53 -2.72
CA TYR A 831 3.65 3.85 -2.92
C TYR A 831 3.99 4.78 -1.78
N LEU A 832 4.23 6.03 -2.13
CA LEU A 832 4.51 7.12 -1.19
C LEU A 832 3.37 8.13 -1.17
N ASP A 833 3.06 8.62 0.02
CA ASP A 833 2.24 9.79 0.24
C ASP A 833 3.15 11.02 0.36
N THR A 834 3.47 11.64 -0.77
CA THR A 834 4.31 12.85 -0.82
C THR A 834 3.68 14.04 -0.09
N GLY A 835 2.35 14.07 0.05
CA GLY A 835 1.65 15.04 0.88
C GLY A 835 2.01 14.87 2.34
N GLU A 836 1.95 13.63 2.85
CA GLU A 836 2.35 13.30 4.21
C GLU A 836 3.84 13.60 4.48
N LEU A 837 4.72 13.21 3.56
CA LEU A 837 6.15 13.50 3.66
C LEU A 837 6.41 15.01 3.73
N ARG A 838 5.74 15.83 2.90
CA ARG A 838 5.86 17.30 2.96
C ARG A 838 5.36 17.88 4.29
N ARG A 839 4.32 17.30 4.92
CA ARG A 839 3.82 17.75 6.23
C ARG A 839 4.81 17.50 7.37
N GLN A 840 5.65 16.47 7.27
CA GLN A 840 6.64 16.13 8.29
C GLN A 840 7.82 17.10 8.33
N GLY A 841 8.15 17.74 7.20
CA GLY A 841 9.23 18.73 7.14
C GLY A 841 10.59 18.15 7.54
N ASP A 842 11.21 18.69 8.59
CA ASP A 842 12.54 18.26 9.04
C ASP A 842 12.54 16.86 9.70
N GLU A 843 11.37 16.30 10.04
CA GLU A 843 11.21 14.95 10.62
C GLU A 843 11.22 13.83 9.56
N VAL A 844 11.22 14.17 8.26
CA VAL A 844 11.31 13.17 7.17
C VAL A 844 12.61 12.37 7.27
N LEU A 845 12.50 11.05 7.13
CA LEU A 845 13.64 10.15 7.09
C LEU A 845 14.67 10.61 6.04
N PRO A 846 15.97 10.68 6.36
CA PRO A 846 16.99 11.22 5.46
C PRO A 846 16.95 10.65 4.04
N ILE A 847 16.71 9.35 3.91
CA ILE A 847 16.63 8.66 2.61
C ILE A 847 15.43 9.10 1.75
N LEU A 848 14.36 9.66 2.33
CA LEU A 848 13.14 10.10 1.63
C LEU A 848 13.11 11.61 1.33
N ARG A 849 14.10 12.39 1.80
CA ARG A 849 14.07 13.85 1.73
C ARG A 849 13.95 14.41 0.31
N ASP A 850 14.62 13.79 -0.66
CA ASP A 850 14.63 14.27 -2.05
C ASP A 850 13.27 14.05 -2.75
N LEU A 851 12.40 13.20 -2.21
CA LEU A 851 11.04 12.94 -2.72
C LEU A 851 9.98 13.88 -2.13
N ALA A 852 10.38 14.73 -1.19
CA ALA A 852 9.52 15.73 -0.56
C ALA A 852 10.31 17.03 -0.33
N PRO A 853 10.77 17.70 -1.41
CA PRO A 853 11.53 18.93 -1.27
C PRO A 853 10.72 19.94 -0.45
N ALA A 854 11.36 20.49 0.57
CA ALA A 854 10.74 21.48 1.43
C ALA A 854 10.30 22.69 0.57
N GLY A 855 9.00 22.95 0.52
CA GLY A 855 8.46 24.14 -0.14
C GLY A 855 9.12 25.42 0.40
N PRO A 856 9.14 26.52 -0.38
CA PRO A 856 9.79 27.75 0.04
C PRO A 856 9.21 28.23 1.37
N ARG A 857 10.00 28.12 2.43
CA ARG A 857 9.65 28.63 3.77
C ARG A 857 9.32 30.12 3.64
N PRO A 858 8.21 30.62 4.19
CA PRO A 858 8.09 32.04 4.42
C PRO A 858 9.28 32.46 5.29
N LYS A 859 10.11 33.38 4.77
CA LYS A 859 11.21 33.98 5.53
C LYS A 859 10.63 34.74 6.72
N ALA A 860 10.43 34.05 7.84
CA ALA A 860 10.29 34.70 9.13
C ALA A 860 11.65 35.33 9.46
N ALA A 861 11.64 36.62 9.81
CA ALA A 861 12.83 37.39 10.10
C ALA A 861 13.68 36.73 11.20
N GLY A 862 14.99 36.74 10.97
CA GLY A 862 15.98 35.96 11.70
C GLY A 862 15.86 36.03 13.21
N HIS A 863 15.80 34.84 13.81
CA HIS A 863 16.21 34.63 15.19
C HIS A 863 17.39 33.67 15.14
N THR A 864 18.54 34.16 15.60
CA THR A 864 19.80 33.43 15.72
C THR A 864 19.60 32.11 16.45
N SER A 865 20.16 31.04 15.88
CA SER A 865 20.29 29.71 16.46
C SER A 865 21.04 29.74 17.79
N GLN A 866 20.31 29.60 18.89
CA GLN A 866 20.80 28.97 20.11
C GLN A 866 19.81 27.85 20.48
N GLY A 867 20.31 26.62 20.47
CA GLY A 867 19.54 25.39 20.66
C GLY A 867 18.97 25.26 22.07
N GLY A 868 17.68 25.61 22.19
CA GLY A 868 16.80 25.20 23.27
C GLY A 868 15.39 25.16 22.70
N SER A 869 14.66 24.05 22.88
CA SER A 869 13.37 23.84 22.24
C SER A 869 12.42 25.00 22.57
N THR A 870 11.68 25.47 21.56
CA THR A 870 10.65 26.51 21.70
C THR A 870 9.63 26.17 22.79
N LEU A 871 9.42 24.87 23.01
CA LEU A 871 8.62 24.29 24.08
C LEU A 871 9.21 24.59 25.47
N VAL A 872 10.50 24.33 25.71
CA VAL A 872 11.14 24.57 27.02
C VAL A 872 11.08 26.06 27.39
N ARG A 873 11.27 26.96 26.42
CA ARG A 873 11.12 28.40 26.64
C ARG A 873 9.69 28.81 26.97
N ARG A 874 8.70 28.17 26.34
CA ARG A 874 7.26 28.41 26.59
C ARG A 874 6.84 27.87 27.96
N LEU A 875 7.32 26.68 28.33
CA LEU A 875 7.05 26.06 29.62
C LEU A 875 7.75 26.82 30.77
N ALA A 876 8.97 27.33 30.57
CA ALA A 876 9.67 28.14 31.57
C ALA A 876 8.91 29.43 31.97
N ALA A 877 8.03 29.93 31.09
CA ALA A 877 7.22 31.13 31.35
C ALA A 877 5.92 30.85 32.15
N LEU A 878 5.58 29.58 32.39
CA LEU A 878 4.41 29.17 33.18
C LEU A 878 4.79 29.00 34.66
N ASP A 879 3.80 28.99 35.56
CA ASP A 879 4.00 28.58 36.96
C ASP A 879 4.08 27.06 37.10
N ALA A 880 4.46 26.54 38.28
CA ALA A 880 4.74 25.12 38.48
C ALA A 880 3.53 24.20 38.17
N ASP A 881 2.31 24.63 38.54
CA ASP A 881 1.10 23.85 38.33
C ASP A 881 0.71 23.85 36.84
N ALA A 882 0.74 25.01 36.18
CA ALA A 882 0.48 25.12 34.74
C ALA A 882 1.56 24.45 33.88
N ARG A 883 2.83 24.41 34.33
CA ARG A 883 3.91 23.62 33.71
C ARG A 883 3.60 22.13 33.76
N HIS A 884 3.18 21.63 34.91
CA HIS A 884 2.88 20.21 35.09
C HIS A 884 1.68 19.78 34.24
N GLU A 885 0.62 20.59 34.19
CA GLU A 885 -0.57 20.33 33.38
C GLU A 885 -0.24 20.32 31.87
N ALA A 886 0.57 21.28 31.39
CA ALA A 886 1.02 21.32 30.01
C ALA A 886 1.93 20.14 29.62
N LEU A 887 2.80 19.69 30.54
CA LEU A 887 3.61 18.48 30.34
C LEU A 887 2.77 17.21 30.35
N LEU A 888 1.74 17.14 31.19
CA LEU A 888 0.80 16.02 31.20
C LEU A 888 0.00 15.96 29.90
N GLU A 889 -0.51 17.09 29.42
CA GLU A 889 -1.19 17.19 28.12
C GLU A 889 -0.26 16.74 26.97
N LEU A 890 1.01 17.15 27.01
CA LEU A 890 2.01 16.69 26.05
C LEU A 890 2.19 15.17 26.10
N VAL A 891 2.40 14.60 27.28
CA VAL A 891 2.59 13.15 27.44
C VAL A 891 1.35 12.39 26.98
N CYS A 892 0.15 12.75 27.45
CA CYS A 892 -1.10 12.12 27.03
C CYS A 892 -1.35 12.27 25.51
N GLY A 893 -0.98 13.40 24.92
CA GLY A 893 -1.03 13.62 23.47
C GLY A 893 -0.09 12.70 22.70
N ARG A 894 1.14 12.48 23.18
CA ARG A 894 2.09 11.53 22.57
C ARG A 894 1.65 10.08 22.75
N VAL A 895 1.13 9.72 23.92
CA VAL A 895 0.56 8.41 24.22
C VAL A 895 -0.63 8.09 23.32
N ALA A 896 -1.56 9.03 23.17
CA ALA A 896 -2.68 8.91 22.24
C ALA A 896 -2.18 8.74 20.80
N GLY A 897 -1.19 9.52 20.38
CA GLY A 897 -0.57 9.40 19.07
C GLY A 897 0.02 8.01 18.80
N VAL A 898 0.81 7.47 19.73
CA VAL A 898 1.44 6.15 19.59
C VAL A 898 0.39 5.04 19.51
N LEU A 899 -0.60 5.03 20.40
CA LEU A 899 -1.69 4.04 20.41
C LEU A 899 -2.76 4.27 19.33
N GLY A 900 -2.65 5.37 18.58
CA GLY A 900 -3.54 5.71 17.47
C GLY A 900 -4.91 6.25 17.91
N HIS A 901 -5.06 6.77 19.11
CA HIS A 901 -6.26 7.49 19.54
C HIS A 901 -6.30 8.90 18.95
N ALA A 902 -7.50 9.37 18.61
CA ALA A 902 -7.69 10.67 17.96
C ALA A 902 -7.44 11.88 18.89
N ASN A 903 -7.50 11.68 20.21
CA ASN A 903 -7.30 12.76 21.18
C ASN A 903 -6.63 12.26 22.48
N ALA A 904 -5.98 13.19 23.19
CA ALA A 904 -5.35 12.95 24.48
C ALA A 904 -6.37 12.64 25.61
N ALA A 905 -7.61 13.11 25.46
CA ALA A 905 -8.67 12.93 26.46
C ALA A 905 -9.16 11.47 26.59
N ALA A 906 -8.86 10.62 25.61
CA ALA A 906 -9.12 9.19 25.66
C ALA A 906 -8.12 8.41 26.54
N ILE A 907 -7.03 9.06 26.99
CA ILE A 907 -5.99 8.44 27.81
C ILE A 907 -6.26 8.71 29.28
N ASP A 908 -6.39 7.64 30.06
CA ASP A 908 -6.41 7.72 31.52
C ASP A 908 -4.98 7.95 32.04
N ALA A 909 -4.73 9.14 32.58
CA ALA A 909 -3.40 9.61 32.98
C ALA A 909 -2.79 8.83 34.17
N ASP A 910 -3.64 8.18 34.99
CA ASP A 910 -3.21 7.44 36.16
C ASP A 910 -3.14 5.93 35.92
N ARG A 911 -3.52 5.49 34.72
CA ARG A 911 -3.47 4.08 34.34
C ARG A 911 -2.05 3.65 33.92
N PRO A 912 -1.59 2.46 34.32
CA PRO A 912 -0.28 1.97 33.90
C PRO A 912 -0.18 1.81 32.38
N PHE A 913 0.97 2.17 31.80
CA PHE A 913 1.22 2.05 30.35
C PHE A 913 0.95 0.64 29.79
N GLN A 914 1.29 -0.41 30.54
CA GLN A 914 1.02 -1.80 30.14
C GLN A 914 -0.48 -2.09 29.96
N GLU A 915 -1.33 -1.52 30.81
CA GLU A 915 -2.78 -1.66 30.71
C GLU A 915 -3.40 -0.79 29.61
N LEU A 916 -2.70 0.28 29.22
CA LEU A 916 -3.06 1.12 28.07
C LEU A 916 -2.65 0.46 26.74
N GLY A 917 -1.98 -0.69 26.77
CA GLY A 917 -1.57 -1.44 25.58
C GLY A 917 -0.16 -1.10 25.08
N PHE A 918 0.72 -0.57 25.94
CA PHE A 918 2.12 -0.41 25.59
C PHE A 918 2.89 -1.73 25.63
N ASP A 919 3.68 -1.96 24.58
CA ASP A 919 4.69 -3.01 24.51
C ASP A 919 6.10 -2.38 24.45
N SER A 920 7.11 -3.20 24.21
CA SER A 920 8.50 -2.73 24.14
C SER A 920 8.76 -1.80 22.94
N LEU A 921 8.01 -1.92 21.85
CA LEU A 921 8.20 -1.15 20.62
C LEU A 921 7.50 0.21 20.71
N THR A 922 6.27 0.25 21.20
CA THR A 922 5.54 1.49 21.44
C THR A 922 6.18 2.35 22.54
N ALA A 923 6.85 1.72 23.51
CA ALA A 923 7.66 2.43 24.51
C ALA A 923 8.86 3.18 23.91
N VAL A 924 9.58 2.56 22.96
CA VAL A 924 10.70 3.20 22.24
C VAL A 924 10.19 4.39 21.41
N GLU A 925 9.04 4.25 20.76
CA GLU A 925 8.42 5.34 19.98
C GLU A 925 8.02 6.53 20.84
N LEU A 926 7.34 6.29 21.98
CA LEU A 926 6.97 7.35 22.91
C LEU A 926 8.22 8.10 23.41
N ARG A 927 9.25 7.36 23.80
CA ARG A 927 10.53 7.94 24.23
C ARG A 927 11.16 8.80 23.13
N ASN A 928 11.20 8.31 21.88
CA ASN A 928 11.75 9.06 20.75
C ASN A 928 10.97 10.37 20.48
N GLN A 929 9.64 10.31 20.50
CA GLN A 929 8.81 11.50 20.32
C GLN A 929 9.00 12.53 21.45
N LEU A 930 9.17 12.07 22.69
CA LEU A 930 9.44 12.94 23.83
C LEU A 930 10.84 13.55 23.78
N ASN A 931 11.87 12.79 23.39
CA ASN A 931 13.21 13.32 23.17
C ASN A 931 13.21 14.43 22.10
N GLY A 932 12.51 14.20 20.98
CA GLY A 932 12.40 15.17 19.89
C GLY A 932 11.77 16.50 20.32
N THR A 933 10.72 16.47 21.15
CA THR A 933 10.04 17.69 21.60
C THR A 933 10.73 18.40 22.76
N THR A 934 11.27 17.64 23.71
CA THR A 934 11.86 18.18 24.94
C THR A 934 13.34 18.53 24.78
N GLY A 935 14.04 17.87 23.85
CA GLY A 935 15.49 17.94 23.72
C GLY A 935 16.24 17.13 24.79
N LEU A 936 15.54 16.39 25.64
CA LEU A 936 16.12 15.49 26.64
C LEU A 936 16.66 14.20 26.00
N ARG A 937 17.55 13.51 26.73
CA ARG A 937 17.97 12.15 26.44
C ARG A 937 17.35 11.20 27.46
N LEU A 938 16.13 10.76 27.20
CA LEU A 938 15.38 9.87 28.10
C LEU A 938 15.87 8.40 27.97
N PRO A 939 15.92 7.63 29.07
CA PRO A 939 16.36 6.23 29.08
C PRO A 939 15.36 5.30 28.37
N THR A 940 15.81 4.10 27.95
CA THR A 940 14.96 3.05 27.35
C THR A 940 13.96 2.45 28.35
N THR A 941 14.26 2.52 29.65
CA THR A 941 13.42 2.04 30.75
C THR A 941 12.35 3.03 31.19
N LEU A 942 12.24 4.20 30.52
CA LEU A 942 11.36 5.32 30.89
C LEU A 942 9.93 4.91 31.31
N VAL A 943 9.29 4.06 30.50
CA VAL A 943 7.91 3.60 30.72
C VAL A 943 7.78 2.63 31.90
N PHE A 944 8.87 1.96 32.27
CA PHE A 944 8.94 1.06 33.42
C PHE A 944 9.29 1.80 34.71
N ASP A 945 10.22 2.76 34.63
CA ASP A 945 10.62 3.61 35.76
C ASP A 945 9.51 4.59 36.16
N HIS A 946 8.72 5.02 35.17
CA HIS A 946 7.60 5.93 35.34
C HIS A 946 6.32 5.30 34.74
N PRO A 947 5.61 4.46 35.51
CA PRO A 947 4.61 3.55 34.95
C PRO A 947 3.33 4.21 34.45
N THR A 948 3.09 5.49 34.73
CA THR A 948 1.88 6.21 34.31
C THR A 948 2.21 7.56 33.65
N PRO A 949 1.36 8.08 32.73
CA PRO A 949 1.51 9.42 32.15
C PRO A 949 1.74 10.52 33.19
N THR A 950 1.00 10.51 34.31
CA THR A 950 1.15 11.47 35.42
C THR A 950 2.56 11.44 36.03
N VAL A 951 3.09 10.25 36.30
CA VAL A 951 4.43 10.09 36.90
C VAL A 951 5.51 10.53 35.90
N LEU A 952 5.36 10.19 34.63
CA LEU A 952 6.29 10.57 33.57
C LEU A 952 6.33 12.10 33.36
N ALA A 953 5.17 12.76 33.33
CA ALA A 953 5.10 14.22 33.21
C ALA A 953 5.81 14.94 34.36
N ARG A 954 5.74 14.39 35.58
CA ARG A 954 6.47 14.91 36.75
C ARG A 954 7.98 14.73 36.61
N GLN A 955 8.44 13.60 36.08
CA GLN A 955 9.86 13.40 35.83
C GLN A 955 10.39 14.36 34.77
N LEU A 956 9.68 14.54 33.67
CA LEU A 956 10.06 15.51 32.64
C LEU A 956 10.19 16.93 33.19
N ALA A 957 9.31 17.32 34.12
CA ALA A 957 9.40 18.62 34.79
C ALA A 957 10.70 18.76 35.60
N ARG A 958 11.10 17.70 36.33
CA ARG A 958 12.34 17.67 37.11
C ARG A 958 13.59 17.73 36.23
N GLU A 959 13.61 16.98 35.14
CA GLU A 959 14.74 16.98 34.18
C GLU A 959 14.92 18.33 33.49
N LEU A 960 13.81 19.01 33.13
CA LEU A 960 13.86 20.27 32.39
C LEU A 960 14.13 21.50 33.26
N PHE A 961 13.67 21.51 34.52
CA PHE A 961 13.66 22.71 35.36
C PHE A 961 14.36 22.54 36.72
N GLY A 962 14.80 21.32 37.08
CA GLY A 962 15.33 20.99 38.40
C GLY A 962 14.24 20.87 39.47
N ASP A 963 14.62 20.43 40.68
CA ASP A 963 13.69 20.41 41.82
C ASP A 963 13.40 21.85 42.30
N GLU A 964 12.26 22.41 41.89
CA GLU A 964 11.67 23.55 42.60
C GLU A 964 11.09 23.01 43.93
N GLN A 965 11.84 23.14 45.03
CA GLN A 965 11.29 23.01 46.38
C GLN A 965 10.26 24.13 46.61
N PRO A 966 8.97 23.82 46.81
CA PRO A 966 8.07 24.80 47.37
C PRO A 966 8.44 24.98 48.83
N ASP A 967 8.75 26.22 49.19
CA ASP A 967 8.99 26.71 50.54
C ASP A 967 7.77 26.37 51.43
N ARG A 968 7.78 25.18 52.06
CA ARG A 968 6.72 24.74 52.96
C ARG A 968 6.94 25.40 54.32
N ALA A 969 6.17 26.46 54.54
CA ALA A 969 5.84 26.94 55.87
C ALA A 969 5.45 25.76 56.79
N THR A 970 6.09 25.76 57.96
CA THR A 970 5.94 24.86 59.09
C THR A 970 4.49 24.48 59.42
N ALA A 971 4.20 23.18 59.41
CA ALA A 971 3.20 22.57 60.27
C ALA A 971 3.76 21.24 60.80
N ALA A 972 4.12 21.24 62.07
CA ALA A 972 4.64 20.10 62.78
C ALA A 972 3.58 19.00 62.91
N VAL A 973 3.95 17.76 62.57
CA VAL A 973 3.34 16.57 63.15
C VAL A 973 4.45 15.68 63.69
N THR A 974 4.34 15.45 64.98
CA THR A 974 5.20 14.66 65.88
C THR A 974 5.45 13.25 65.38
N ALA A 975 6.73 12.86 65.39
CA ALA A 975 7.19 11.49 65.26
C ALA A 975 6.86 10.67 66.53
N ALA A 976 6.56 9.37 66.33
CA ALA A 976 6.75 8.32 67.32
C ALA A 976 7.71 7.26 66.72
N PRO A 977 8.62 6.65 67.50
CA PRO A 977 9.75 5.89 66.97
C PRO A 977 9.50 4.37 66.95
N GLY A 978 10.18 3.67 66.04
CA GLY A 978 10.34 2.21 66.09
C GLY A 978 11.03 1.65 64.85
N ASP A 979 12.21 1.06 65.05
CA ASP A 979 13.04 0.24 64.15
C ASP A 979 12.21 -0.72 63.26
N SER A 980 12.60 -1.10 62.03
CA SER A 980 13.89 -1.68 61.66
C SER A 980 14.18 -1.57 60.15
N ALA A 981 15.46 -1.51 59.79
CA ALA A 981 15.94 -1.64 58.43
C ALA A 981 15.76 -3.09 57.92
N GLU A 982 15.03 -3.26 56.81
CA GLU A 982 15.10 -4.44 55.94
C GLU A 982 15.40 -3.98 54.50
N PRO A 983 16.40 -4.57 53.80
CA PRO A 983 16.87 -4.06 52.51
C PRO A 983 16.14 -4.63 51.28
N ILE A 984 14.99 -5.29 51.43
CA ILE A 984 14.24 -5.85 50.29
C ILE A 984 12.73 -5.66 50.51
N ALA A 985 12.08 -4.92 49.62
CA ALA A 985 10.63 -4.85 49.53
C ALA A 985 10.14 -5.82 48.44
N ILE A 986 9.45 -6.89 48.82
CA ILE A 986 8.69 -7.73 47.88
C ILE A 986 7.35 -7.03 47.64
N VAL A 987 7.23 -6.34 46.50
CA VAL A 987 6.05 -5.54 46.12
C VAL A 987 5.00 -6.34 45.33
N GLY A 988 5.19 -7.64 45.12
CA GLY A 988 4.17 -8.52 44.54
C GLY A 988 4.64 -9.96 44.31
N MET A 989 3.73 -10.92 44.50
CA MET A 989 3.89 -12.35 44.20
C MET A 989 2.57 -12.89 43.63
N ALA A 990 2.62 -13.63 42.52
CA ALA A 990 1.48 -14.33 41.95
C ALA A 990 1.66 -15.84 42.09
N CYS A 991 0.73 -16.50 42.77
CA CYS A 991 0.74 -17.95 43.00
C CYS A 991 -0.66 -18.56 42.75
N ARG A 992 -0.70 -19.84 42.35
CA ARG A 992 -1.95 -20.59 42.16
C ARG A 992 -1.96 -21.77 43.14
N TYR A 993 -2.88 -21.74 44.10
CA TYR A 993 -2.92 -22.71 45.19
C TYR A 993 -4.11 -23.69 45.04
N PRO A 994 -3.91 -25.01 45.25
CA PRO A 994 -4.99 -25.99 45.37
C PRO A 994 -5.75 -25.85 46.71
N GLY A 995 -6.88 -26.55 46.87
CA GLY A 995 -7.62 -26.59 48.13
C GLY A 995 -8.51 -25.38 48.45
N GLY A 996 -8.77 -24.48 47.48
CA GLY A 996 -9.68 -23.33 47.67
C GLY A 996 -9.08 -22.15 48.45
N VAL A 997 -7.76 -22.08 48.55
CA VAL A 997 -7.03 -20.98 49.22
C VAL A 997 -7.10 -19.70 48.38
N SER A 998 -7.65 -18.63 48.95
CA SER A 998 -7.85 -17.33 48.28
C SER A 998 -7.03 -16.18 48.86
N SER A 999 -6.22 -16.42 49.91
CA SER A 999 -5.32 -15.43 50.51
C SER A 999 -4.02 -16.06 51.07
N PRO A 1000 -2.94 -15.27 51.24
CA PRO A 1000 -1.71 -15.72 51.90
C PRO A 1000 -1.93 -16.24 53.33
N GLU A 1001 -2.87 -15.65 54.06
CA GLU A 1001 -3.23 -16.04 55.42
C GLU A 1001 -3.94 -17.41 55.45
N ASP A 1002 -4.73 -17.72 54.42
CA ASP A 1002 -5.37 -19.02 54.27
C ASP A 1002 -4.35 -20.12 53.91
N LEU A 1003 -3.33 -19.77 53.11
CA LEU A 1003 -2.21 -20.67 52.82
C LEU A 1003 -1.45 -21.03 54.10
N TRP A 1004 -1.11 -20.03 54.91
CA TRP A 1004 -0.40 -20.26 56.17
C TRP A 1004 -1.24 -21.07 57.16
N ARG A 1005 -2.57 -20.89 57.18
CA ARG A 1005 -3.48 -21.74 57.97
C ARG A 1005 -3.53 -23.18 57.46
N LEU A 1006 -3.52 -23.41 56.16
CA LEU A 1006 -3.55 -24.75 55.56
C LEU A 1006 -2.24 -25.51 55.86
N VAL A 1007 -1.10 -24.83 55.72
CA VAL A 1007 0.25 -25.36 56.03
C VAL A 1007 0.43 -25.61 57.53
N ALA A 1008 0.05 -24.65 58.39
CA ALA A 1008 0.15 -24.82 59.84
C ALA A 1008 -0.84 -25.86 60.40
N GLY A 1009 -1.97 -26.07 59.71
CA GLY A 1009 -2.99 -27.05 60.05
C GLY A 1009 -2.68 -28.48 59.58
N GLY A 1010 -1.65 -28.67 58.75
CA GLY A 1010 -1.29 -29.99 58.22
C GLY A 1010 -2.40 -30.64 57.39
N VAL A 1011 -3.23 -29.83 56.72
CA VAL A 1011 -4.35 -30.31 55.91
C VAL A 1011 -3.84 -30.58 54.49
N ASP A 1012 -4.11 -31.77 53.94
CA ASP A 1012 -3.73 -32.11 52.57
C ASP A 1012 -4.64 -31.38 51.57
N ALA A 1013 -4.04 -30.81 50.51
CA ALA A 1013 -4.67 -29.81 49.64
C ALA A 1013 -5.44 -30.40 48.45
#